data_AF-S6GGZ9-F1
#
_entry.id   AF-S6GGZ9-F1
#
_cell.length_a   1.000
_cell.length_b   1.000
_cell.length_c   1.000
_cell.angle_alpha   90.00
_cell.angle_beta   90.00
_cell.angle_gamma   90.00
#
_symmetry.space_group_name_H-M   'P 1'
#
loop_
_entity.id
_entity.type
_entity.pdbx_description
1 polymer ?
#
loop_
_entity_poly.entity_id
_entity_poly.type
_entity_poly.pdbx_seq_one_letter_code
_entity_poly.pdbx_strand_id
1 'polypeptide(L)'
;MINTVFLRRHFAVIGFILLSLLSINSSYAAQQSIEGEQLSAQSGTEIEDFKRLLADPKVQYWLQQSMPVDDGSENFQQQGFRESFALLLQQIRDRKLALIVAWDQAAQAPAMIAKKWQSQMSTTEALRAIIYILIFLFVGAGLEWLYAQYTGYKLLQLELIKPESLKSKVETAAYRALLTFAGLLFFALGSIGVFLSFNWPSLVEHLVLEILIVILTVRIGTTVTRFFLAPKLKELRLVPLSGIQAKTVHFWAGVMIFLSALNIAVATVFDHLIKDVPGGLLSHSALSINLISNLALMLVAQLALWRIYLLFSSNNEATGGRASCKFWALYFSFMFAIVYLLWTIDTPVLMKSLLIIGLLIPLTHLFRNWINYLFDQAEHKYQHVRQHLNELSSAPDSGPSAAEESASEADDDEEFAAHPYQNYRPIARRLMRFVLVVIAIFSLAVVWGHNLFALSAASSMTAKFFSVAIDIIAAVLIADLIWVWAKTYIDKRLADYEPPEEGHAPGPEARMATLLPLFRSTLIVTLISMVVFSVLASLGFNIGPLLAGAGVIGLAIGFGAQTLVKDVVSGVFYLIDDAFRIGEYIEVGDLRGTVESMSVRSLRVRHHRGAVHTIPFGELSAITNHSRDWVIMKLEFRIPFDTNMKLVKKLIKKIGKELLTNEDFGHCFIQPLKSQGVRRMEEFNMVLGVKFMTRPGEQWVIRREAYHKIRDTFEANGIGLAERNVKVQVLNIDTLDEQTKQAVAGAAHNAVEQQLPPGPVPDEP
;
A
#
# COMPACT_ATOMS: atom_id res chain seq x y z
N MET A 1 14.23 -24.20 18.74
CA MET A 1 14.43 -22.76 19.01
C MET A 1 13.26 -21.96 18.43
N ILE A 2 12.14 -21.91 19.16
CA ILE A 2 11.00 -21.09 18.76
C ILE A 2 11.32 -19.65 19.17
N ASN A 3 11.40 -18.80 18.15
CA ASN A 3 11.83 -17.42 18.16
C ASN A 3 11.36 -16.65 19.40
N THR A 4 12.26 -16.44 20.38
CA THR A 4 12.05 -15.63 21.59
C THR A 4 11.61 -14.20 21.28
N VAL A 5 11.89 -13.72 20.06
CA VAL A 5 11.44 -12.43 19.53
C VAL A 5 9.92 -12.40 19.29
N PHE A 6 9.30 -13.53 18.92
CA PHE A 6 7.85 -13.62 18.66
C PHE A 6 7.05 -13.54 19.97
N LEU A 7 7.48 -14.29 21.00
CA LEU A 7 6.89 -14.17 22.34
C LEU A 7 7.10 -12.76 22.89
N ARG A 8 8.30 -12.19 22.78
CA ARG A 8 8.63 -10.86 23.35
C ARG A 8 7.83 -9.71 22.71
N ARG A 9 7.58 -9.74 21.39
CA ARG A 9 6.76 -8.71 20.70
C ARG A 9 5.28 -8.77 21.05
N HIS A 10 4.73 -9.96 21.28
CA HIS A 10 3.32 -10.10 21.66
C HIS A 10 3.11 -9.93 23.18
N PHE A 11 4.09 -10.30 24.01
CA PHE A 11 4.09 -9.98 25.45
C PHE A 11 4.17 -8.49 25.74
N ALA A 12 4.81 -7.68 24.88
CA ALA A 12 4.81 -6.23 25.06
C ALA A 12 3.41 -5.63 24.88
N VAL A 13 2.66 -6.06 23.85
CA VAL A 13 1.29 -5.57 23.59
C VAL A 13 0.30 -6.16 24.60
N ILE A 14 0.38 -7.46 24.87
CA ILE A 14 -0.48 -8.14 25.85
C ILE A 14 -0.14 -7.68 27.27
N GLY A 15 1.14 -7.45 27.56
CA GLY A 15 1.64 -6.91 28.82
C GLY A 15 1.27 -5.45 29.01
N PHE A 16 1.25 -4.62 27.95
CA PHE A 16 0.74 -3.26 28.02
C PHE A 16 -0.78 -3.23 28.22
N ILE A 17 -1.53 -4.12 27.56
CA ILE A 17 -2.97 -4.29 27.78
C ILE A 17 -3.26 -4.80 29.19
N LEU A 18 -2.50 -5.77 29.71
CA LEU A 18 -2.63 -6.28 31.08
C LEU A 18 -2.17 -5.26 32.14
N LEU A 19 -1.10 -4.49 31.89
CA LEU A 19 -0.69 -3.36 32.75
C LEU A 19 -1.76 -2.27 32.73
N SER A 20 -2.36 -1.96 31.56
CA SER A 20 -3.46 -1.01 31.47
C SER A 20 -4.72 -1.48 32.20
N LEU A 21 -4.94 -2.80 32.29
CA LEU A 21 -6.02 -3.43 33.06
C LEU A 21 -5.71 -3.48 34.57
N LEU A 22 -4.43 -3.57 34.96
CA LEU A 22 -4.00 -3.62 36.37
C LEU A 22 -3.76 -2.23 36.99
N SER A 23 -3.48 -1.20 36.19
CA SER A 23 -3.24 0.18 36.65
C SER A 23 -4.51 1.03 36.82
N ILE A 24 -5.70 0.43 36.70
CA ILE A 24 -7.01 1.12 36.80
C ILE A 24 -7.28 1.76 38.18
N ASN A 25 -6.46 1.48 39.21
CA ASN A 25 -6.75 1.90 40.59
C ASN A 25 -5.78 2.88 41.25
N SER A 26 -4.63 3.20 40.66
CA SER A 26 -3.56 3.93 41.39
C SER A 26 -3.37 5.41 41.00
N SER A 27 -4.09 5.94 40.01
CA SER A 27 -3.85 7.31 39.51
C SER A 27 -4.67 8.42 40.18
N TYR A 28 -5.47 8.11 41.21
CA TYR A 28 -6.32 9.09 41.90
C TYR A 28 -5.59 10.03 42.87
N ALA A 29 -4.30 9.82 43.14
CA ALA A 29 -3.59 10.58 44.19
C ALA A 29 -2.83 11.83 43.71
N ALA A 30 -2.71 12.08 42.40
CA ALA A 30 -1.76 13.08 41.89
C ALA A 30 -2.36 14.39 41.36
N GLN A 31 -3.68 14.57 41.39
CA GLN A 31 -4.33 15.71 40.70
C GLN A 31 -5.20 16.61 41.59
N GLN A 32 -5.19 16.39 42.90
CA GLN A 32 -6.00 17.16 43.86
C GLN A 32 -5.33 18.45 44.39
N SER A 33 -4.15 18.82 43.91
CA SER A 33 -3.38 19.96 44.44
C SER A 33 -3.39 21.23 43.58
N ILE A 34 -4.18 21.32 42.49
CA ILE A 34 -4.09 22.46 41.54
C ILE A 34 -5.43 23.22 41.32
N GLU A 35 -6.60 22.70 41.72
CA GLU A 35 -7.90 23.36 41.44
C GLU A 35 -8.54 24.12 42.61
N GLY A 36 -7.74 24.52 43.61
CA GLY A 36 -8.25 25.19 44.82
C GLY A 36 -8.47 26.71 44.72
N GLU A 37 -8.08 27.37 43.62
CA GLU A 37 -7.84 28.81 43.66
C GLU A 37 -8.39 29.54 42.43
N GLN A 38 -9.73 29.50 42.20
CA GLN A 38 -10.34 30.44 41.24
C GLN A 38 -11.86 30.70 41.33
N LEU A 39 -12.56 30.23 42.37
CA LEU A 39 -14.02 30.45 42.51
C LEU A 39 -14.38 31.14 43.83
N SER A 40 -14.10 32.44 43.96
CA SER A 40 -14.63 33.25 45.09
C SER A 40 -14.80 34.74 44.75
N ALA A 41 -15.40 35.04 43.59
CA ALA A 41 -15.73 36.43 43.24
C ALA A 41 -17.00 36.55 42.40
N GLN A 42 -18.16 36.09 42.92
CA GLN A 42 -19.48 36.56 42.45
C GLN A 42 -20.44 36.71 43.65
N SER A 43 -21.26 37.76 43.56
CA SER A 43 -21.95 38.49 44.63
C SER A 43 -22.89 37.68 45.52
N GLY A 44 -22.79 37.89 46.84
CA GLY A 44 -23.60 37.21 47.86
C GLY A 44 -25.11 37.53 47.83
N THR A 45 -25.54 38.59 47.14
CA THR A 45 -26.94 39.02 47.08
C THR A 45 -27.81 38.16 46.16
N GLU A 46 -27.29 37.73 45.01
CA GLU A 46 -28.04 36.90 44.05
C GLU A 46 -28.28 35.48 44.59
N ILE A 47 -27.33 34.96 45.37
CA ILE A 47 -27.42 33.64 45.99
C ILE A 47 -28.46 33.63 47.13
N GLU A 48 -28.58 34.73 47.89
CA GLU A 48 -29.59 34.87 48.93
C GLU A 48 -31.01 35.08 48.37
N ASP A 49 -31.14 35.84 47.29
CA ASP A 49 -32.42 36.02 46.60
C ASP A 49 -32.89 34.73 45.90
N PHE A 50 -31.95 33.96 45.33
CA PHE A 50 -32.25 32.63 44.79
C PHE A 50 -32.65 31.63 45.88
N LYS A 51 -32.00 31.67 47.05
CA LYS A 51 -32.40 30.86 48.22
C LYS A 51 -33.79 31.24 48.74
N ARG A 52 -34.15 32.53 48.71
CA ARG A 52 -35.50 33.00 49.05
C ARG A 52 -36.56 32.53 48.05
N LEU A 53 -36.25 32.56 46.75
CA LEU A 53 -37.14 32.05 45.70
C LEU A 53 -37.33 30.53 45.80
N LEU A 54 -36.30 29.77 46.15
CA LEU A 54 -36.41 28.32 46.40
C LEU A 54 -37.17 27.97 47.69
N ALA A 55 -37.27 28.91 48.63
CA ALA A 55 -38.03 28.74 49.88
C ALA A 55 -39.52 29.08 49.72
N ASP A 56 -39.96 29.68 48.60
CA ASP A 56 -41.36 29.97 48.33
C ASP A 56 -42.14 28.67 48.01
N PRO A 57 -43.21 28.34 48.77
CA PRO A 57 -44.02 27.15 48.53
C PRO A 57 -44.60 27.06 47.11
N LYS A 58 -44.88 28.19 46.46
CA LYS A 58 -45.40 28.20 45.08
C LYS A 58 -44.34 27.83 44.05
N VAL A 59 -43.09 28.23 44.27
CA VAL A 59 -41.96 27.90 43.39
C VAL A 59 -41.59 26.42 43.56
N GLN A 60 -41.64 25.89 44.78
CA GLN A 60 -41.46 24.45 45.02
C GLN A 60 -42.57 23.60 44.38
N TYR A 61 -43.81 24.07 44.45
CA TYR A 61 -44.94 23.40 43.77
C TYR A 61 -44.78 23.44 42.24
N TRP A 62 -44.36 24.58 41.69
CA TRP A 62 -44.09 24.72 40.25
C TRP A 62 -42.90 23.87 39.78
N LEU A 63 -41.83 23.75 40.59
CA LEU A 63 -40.69 22.87 40.32
C LEU A 63 -41.09 21.40 40.34
N GLN A 64 -41.93 20.98 41.29
CA GLN A 64 -42.46 19.62 41.35
C GLN A 64 -43.36 19.29 40.14
N GLN A 65 -44.05 20.29 39.59
CA GLN A 65 -44.96 20.09 38.46
C GLN A 65 -44.28 20.25 37.09
N SER A 66 -43.14 20.94 37.03
CA SER A 66 -42.37 21.22 35.80
C SER A 66 -41.18 20.28 35.60
N MET A 67 -40.85 19.44 36.59
CA MET A 67 -39.91 18.34 36.39
C MET A 67 -40.62 17.24 35.58
N PRO A 68 -40.12 16.87 34.39
CA PRO A 68 -40.61 15.68 33.70
C PRO A 68 -40.38 14.48 34.63
N VAL A 69 -41.35 13.56 34.66
CA VAL A 69 -41.15 12.24 35.26
C VAL A 69 -39.99 11.61 34.51
N ASP A 70 -38.83 11.58 35.15
CA ASP A 70 -37.60 10.98 34.62
C ASP A 70 -37.83 9.48 34.55
N ASP A 71 -38.27 9.02 33.37
CA ASP A 71 -38.26 7.63 32.98
C ASP A 71 -36.78 7.25 32.78
N GLY A 72 -36.13 6.87 33.87
CA GLY A 72 -34.89 6.10 33.90
C GLY A 72 -33.80 6.55 32.92
N SER A 73 -33.49 7.85 32.85
CA SER A 73 -32.25 8.27 32.19
C SER A 73 -31.06 7.77 33.02
N GLU A 74 -30.28 6.88 32.38
CA GLU A 74 -29.21 6.11 32.96
C GLU A 74 -28.16 6.99 33.64
N ASN A 75 -28.19 7.03 34.97
CA ASN A 75 -27.07 7.48 35.80
C ASN A 75 -25.91 6.48 35.70
N PHE A 76 -25.18 6.51 34.59
CA PHE A 76 -23.82 5.98 34.48
C PHE A 76 -22.80 7.13 34.61
N GLN A 77 -22.86 7.87 35.70
CA GLN A 77 -21.80 8.78 36.10
C GLN A 77 -21.34 8.45 37.52
N GLN A 78 -20.03 8.16 37.62
CA GLN A 78 -19.29 7.80 38.84
C GLN A 78 -19.68 6.47 39.49
N GLN A 79 -19.28 5.34 38.88
CA GLN A 79 -19.05 4.10 39.65
C GLN A 79 -17.56 3.97 39.92
N GLY A 80 -17.15 4.10 41.18
CA GLY A 80 -15.78 3.77 41.59
C GLY A 80 -15.50 2.28 41.42
N PHE A 81 -14.23 1.88 41.23
CA PHE A 81 -13.85 0.45 41.13
C PHE A 81 -14.46 -0.41 42.26
N ARG A 82 -14.57 0.15 43.46
CA ARG A 82 -15.19 -0.51 44.62
C ARG A 82 -16.68 -0.78 44.42
N GLU A 83 -17.41 0.13 43.79
CA GLU A 83 -18.85 -0.03 43.51
C GLU A 83 -19.06 -0.98 42.35
N SER A 84 -18.27 -0.89 41.27
CA SER A 84 -18.30 -1.86 40.17
C SER A 84 -17.95 -3.27 40.65
N PHE A 85 -16.96 -3.39 41.55
CA PHE A 85 -16.59 -4.66 42.16
C PHE A 85 -17.65 -5.17 43.14
N ALA A 86 -18.29 -4.29 43.92
CA ALA A 86 -19.39 -4.65 44.80
C ALA A 86 -20.61 -5.14 44.00
N LEU A 87 -20.94 -4.48 42.88
CA LEU A 87 -21.99 -4.90 41.95
C LEU A 87 -21.66 -6.24 41.30
N LEU A 88 -20.42 -6.47 40.89
CA LEU A 88 -19.98 -7.75 40.34
C LEU A 88 -20.08 -8.86 41.39
N LEU A 89 -19.65 -8.62 42.63
CA LEU A 89 -19.81 -9.58 43.73
C LEU A 89 -21.28 -9.86 44.06
N GLN A 90 -22.12 -8.83 44.03
CA GLN A 90 -23.56 -8.98 44.20
C GLN A 90 -24.17 -9.81 43.08
N GLN A 91 -23.82 -9.54 41.82
CA GLN A 91 -24.26 -10.30 40.65
C GLN A 91 -23.82 -11.77 40.74
N ILE A 92 -22.57 -12.05 41.15
CA ILE A 92 -22.09 -13.42 41.40
C ILE A 92 -22.95 -14.09 42.46
N ARG A 93 -23.25 -13.40 43.57
CA ARG A 93 -24.03 -13.96 44.67
C ARG A 93 -25.46 -14.27 44.24
N ASP A 94 -26.09 -13.36 43.52
CA ASP A 94 -27.47 -13.51 43.02
C ASP A 94 -27.53 -14.63 41.97
N ARG A 95 -26.53 -14.70 41.08
CA ARG A 95 -26.38 -15.77 40.10
C ARG A 95 -26.15 -17.13 40.75
N LYS A 96 -25.36 -17.20 41.81
CA LYS A 96 -25.14 -18.43 42.59
C LYS A 96 -26.45 -18.95 43.18
N LEU A 97 -27.28 -18.08 43.76
CA LEU A 97 -28.58 -18.46 44.29
C LEU A 97 -29.50 -18.97 43.17
N ALA A 98 -29.55 -18.27 42.03
CA ALA A 98 -30.31 -18.70 40.88
C ALA A 98 -29.88 -20.07 40.33
N LEU A 99 -28.57 -20.37 40.34
CA LEU A 99 -28.02 -21.67 39.93
C LEU A 99 -28.42 -22.82 40.87
N ILE A 100 -28.42 -22.58 42.19
CA ILE A 100 -28.84 -23.59 43.18
C ILE A 100 -30.31 -23.94 42.99
N VAL A 101 -31.18 -22.93 42.84
CA VAL A 101 -32.61 -23.13 42.61
C VAL A 101 -32.87 -23.81 41.26
N ALA A 102 -32.14 -23.39 40.22
CA ALA A 102 -32.20 -24.02 38.90
C ALA A 102 -31.82 -25.50 38.95
N TRP A 103 -30.76 -25.85 39.68
CA TRP A 103 -30.31 -27.25 39.82
C TRP A 103 -31.37 -28.13 40.49
N ASP A 104 -31.99 -27.65 41.57
CA ASP A 104 -33.04 -28.38 42.28
C ASP A 104 -34.29 -28.62 41.39
N GLN A 105 -34.59 -27.66 40.52
CA GLN A 105 -35.74 -27.72 39.61
C GLN A 105 -35.43 -28.40 38.27
N ALA A 106 -34.18 -28.77 37.99
CA ALA A 106 -33.76 -29.35 36.72
C ALA A 106 -34.51 -30.65 36.38
N ALA A 107 -34.76 -31.50 37.39
CA ALA A 107 -35.47 -32.76 37.22
C ALA A 107 -36.96 -32.57 36.85
N GLN A 108 -37.54 -31.42 37.19
CA GLN A 108 -38.95 -31.10 36.95
C GLN A 108 -39.15 -30.38 35.61
N ALA A 109 -38.07 -29.87 35.00
CA ALA A 109 -38.15 -29.10 33.77
C ALA A 109 -38.82 -29.86 32.59
N PRO A 110 -38.52 -31.15 32.32
CA PRO A 110 -39.23 -31.94 31.29
C PRO A 110 -40.74 -32.02 31.51
N ALA A 111 -41.17 -32.23 32.75
CA ALA A 111 -42.59 -32.33 33.10
C ALA A 111 -43.31 -30.97 32.95
N MET A 112 -42.65 -29.87 33.30
CA MET A 112 -43.20 -28.52 33.12
C MET A 112 -43.38 -28.15 31.65
N ILE A 113 -42.42 -28.52 30.78
CA ILE A 113 -42.54 -28.32 29.33
C ILE A 113 -43.70 -29.13 28.78
N ALA A 114 -43.81 -30.40 29.14
CA ALA A 114 -44.91 -31.27 28.68
C ALA A 114 -46.27 -30.70 29.11
N LYS A 115 -46.37 -30.20 30.35
CA LYS A 115 -47.59 -29.57 30.86
C LYS A 115 -47.92 -28.27 30.13
N LYS A 116 -46.93 -27.42 29.85
CA LYS A 116 -47.13 -26.16 29.11
C LYS A 116 -47.50 -26.41 27.65
N TRP A 117 -46.86 -27.38 27.02
CA TRP A 117 -47.21 -27.85 25.68
C TRP A 117 -48.66 -28.33 25.60
N GLN A 118 -49.09 -29.17 26.54
CA GLN A 118 -50.48 -29.64 26.62
C GLN A 118 -51.48 -28.52 26.93
N SER A 119 -51.06 -27.46 27.63
CA SER A 119 -51.94 -26.32 27.94
C SER A 119 -52.14 -25.35 26.77
N GLN A 120 -51.21 -25.32 25.81
CA GLN A 120 -51.23 -24.37 24.69
C GLN A 120 -51.67 -24.98 23.36
N MET A 121 -51.79 -26.31 23.27
CA MET A 121 -52.17 -26.99 22.03
C MET A 121 -53.20 -28.08 22.28
N SER A 122 -54.31 -28.02 21.53
CA SER A 122 -55.24 -29.15 21.44
C SER A 122 -54.64 -30.31 20.64
N THR A 123 -55.12 -31.54 20.85
CA THR A 123 -54.64 -32.74 20.15
C THR A 123 -54.73 -32.60 18.62
N THR A 124 -55.76 -31.89 18.13
CA THR A 124 -55.97 -31.62 16.69
C THR A 124 -54.95 -30.62 16.13
N GLU A 125 -54.64 -29.56 16.88
CA GLU A 125 -53.61 -28.58 16.48
C GLU A 125 -52.21 -29.20 16.49
N ALA A 126 -51.92 -30.07 17.45
CA ALA A 126 -50.66 -30.81 17.50
C ALA A 126 -50.49 -31.73 16.28
N LEU A 127 -51.53 -32.48 15.90
CA LEU A 127 -51.52 -33.31 14.69
C LEU A 127 -51.33 -32.47 13.42
N ARG A 128 -52.03 -31.34 13.32
CA ARG A 128 -51.90 -30.40 12.20
C ARG A 128 -50.49 -29.81 12.10
N ALA A 129 -49.89 -29.44 13.24
CA ALA A 129 -48.52 -28.95 13.32
C ALA A 129 -47.50 -29.99 12.84
N ILE A 130 -47.64 -31.26 13.24
CA ILE A 130 -46.76 -32.35 12.78
C ILE A 130 -46.85 -32.52 11.27
N ILE A 131 -48.06 -32.52 10.70
CA ILE A 131 -48.25 -32.62 9.25
C ILE A 131 -47.60 -31.43 8.55
N TYR A 132 -47.75 -30.22 9.07
CA TYR A 132 -47.15 -29.01 8.50
C TYR A 132 -45.62 -29.04 8.57
N ILE A 133 -45.04 -29.52 9.67
CA ILE A 133 -43.59 -29.74 9.79
C ILE A 133 -43.09 -30.75 8.76
N LEU A 134 -43.83 -31.84 8.53
CA LEU A 134 -43.47 -32.85 7.52
C LEU A 134 -43.53 -32.28 6.10
N ILE A 135 -44.59 -31.52 5.78
CA ILE A 135 -44.71 -30.83 4.48
C ILE A 135 -43.57 -29.83 4.30
N PHE A 136 -43.29 -29.03 5.33
CA PHE A 136 -42.18 -28.07 5.36
C PHE A 136 -40.83 -28.74 5.04
N LEU A 137 -40.49 -29.83 5.73
CA LEU A 137 -39.24 -30.57 5.49
C LEU A 137 -39.22 -31.21 4.08
N PHE A 138 -40.35 -31.73 3.62
CA PHE A 138 -40.44 -32.42 2.34
C PHE A 138 -40.34 -31.47 1.15
N VAL A 139 -41.02 -30.33 1.18
CA VAL A 139 -40.98 -29.34 0.09
C VAL A 139 -39.60 -28.69 -0.01
N GLY A 140 -39.01 -28.28 1.12
CA GLY A 140 -37.66 -27.74 1.15
C GLY A 140 -36.63 -28.71 0.57
N ALA A 141 -36.65 -29.97 1.04
CA ALA A 141 -35.76 -31.02 0.53
C ALA A 141 -36.05 -31.39 -0.93
N GLY A 142 -37.32 -31.36 -1.35
CA GLY A 142 -37.76 -31.67 -2.70
C GLY A 142 -37.28 -30.66 -3.74
N LEU A 143 -37.38 -29.35 -3.44
CA LEU A 143 -36.85 -28.31 -4.33
C LEU A 143 -35.34 -28.40 -4.48
N GLU A 144 -34.62 -28.65 -3.38
CA GLU A 144 -33.19 -28.88 -3.48
C GLU A 144 -32.86 -30.14 -4.27
N TRP A 145 -33.59 -31.24 -4.07
CA TRP A 145 -33.37 -32.47 -4.80
C TRP A 145 -33.55 -32.27 -6.31
N LEU A 146 -34.58 -31.54 -6.74
CA LEU A 146 -34.77 -31.15 -8.14
C LEU A 146 -33.58 -30.35 -8.68
N TYR A 147 -33.09 -29.38 -7.90
CA TYR A 147 -31.90 -28.62 -8.26
C TYR A 147 -30.63 -29.49 -8.32
N ALA A 148 -30.48 -30.45 -7.40
CA ALA A 148 -29.36 -31.39 -7.36
C ALA A 148 -29.35 -32.32 -8.59
N GLN A 149 -30.52 -32.73 -9.08
CA GLN A 149 -30.63 -33.47 -10.35
C GLN A 149 -30.15 -32.63 -11.53
N TYR A 150 -30.58 -31.36 -11.60
CA TYR A 150 -30.19 -30.44 -12.67
C TYR A 150 -28.68 -30.11 -12.66
N THR A 151 -28.09 -29.92 -11.47
CA THR A 151 -26.69 -29.50 -11.33
C THR A 151 -25.69 -30.64 -11.17
N GLY A 152 -26.15 -31.88 -10.93
CA GLY A 152 -25.29 -33.04 -10.68
C GLY A 152 -24.24 -33.28 -11.78
N TYR A 153 -24.63 -33.12 -13.06
CA TYR A 153 -23.71 -33.25 -14.19
C TYR A 153 -22.59 -32.20 -14.16
N LYS A 154 -22.93 -30.93 -13.92
CA LYS A 154 -21.95 -29.83 -13.80
C LYS A 154 -21.04 -30.02 -12.58
N LEU A 155 -21.59 -30.51 -11.47
CA LEU A 155 -20.82 -30.77 -10.26
C LEU A 155 -19.76 -31.87 -10.51
N LEU A 156 -20.14 -32.96 -11.20
CA LEU A 156 -19.24 -34.05 -11.57
C LEU A 156 -18.11 -33.59 -12.50
N GLN A 157 -18.41 -32.74 -13.49
CA GLN A 157 -17.38 -32.16 -14.37
C GLN A 157 -16.32 -31.40 -13.57
N LEU A 158 -16.72 -30.62 -12.57
CA LEU A 158 -15.79 -29.85 -11.72
C LEU A 158 -14.93 -30.75 -10.81
N GLU A 159 -15.41 -31.94 -10.46
CA GLU A 159 -14.64 -32.90 -9.65
C GLU A 159 -13.57 -33.63 -10.47
N LEU A 160 -13.71 -33.66 -11.80
CA LEU A 160 -12.75 -34.26 -12.73
C LEU A 160 -11.67 -33.29 -13.20
N ILE A 161 -11.91 -31.98 -13.09
CA ILE A 161 -10.93 -30.94 -13.46
C ILE A 161 -9.77 -30.95 -12.46
N LYS A 162 -8.56 -31.14 -12.97
CA LYS A 162 -7.31 -30.99 -12.22
C LYS A 162 -6.77 -29.58 -12.44
N PRO A 163 -6.93 -28.65 -11.48
CA PRO A 163 -6.54 -27.26 -11.71
C PRO A 163 -5.02 -27.10 -11.73
N GLU A 164 -4.50 -26.57 -12.82
CA GLU A 164 -3.06 -26.34 -13.04
C GLU A 164 -2.55 -25.02 -12.44
N SER A 165 -3.42 -24.16 -11.89
CA SER A 165 -3.04 -22.89 -11.27
C SER A 165 -3.83 -22.60 -10.00
N LEU A 166 -3.24 -21.81 -9.09
CA LEU A 166 -3.92 -21.36 -7.87
C LEU A 166 -5.20 -20.57 -8.18
N LYS A 167 -5.17 -19.70 -9.20
CA LYS A 167 -6.36 -18.98 -9.67
C LYS A 167 -7.45 -19.96 -10.12
N SER A 168 -7.12 -20.90 -11.01
CA SER A 168 -8.06 -21.92 -11.49
C SER A 168 -8.57 -22.81 -10.36
N LYS A 169 -7.74 -23.14 -9.37
CA LYS A 169 -8.14 -23.93 -8.21
C LYS A 169 -9.13 -23.19 -7.32
N VAL A 170 -8.87 -21.92 -7.01
CA VAL A 170 -9.81 -21.07 -6.24
C VAL A 170 -11.10 -20.86 -7.01
N GLU A 171 -11.02 -20.62 -8.33
CA GLU A 171 -12.18 -20.45 -9.20
C GLU A 171 -13.04 -21.71 -9.29
N THR A 172 -12.43 -22.88 -9.50
CA THR A 172 -13.12 -24.17 -9.54
C THR A 172 -13.76 -24.50 -8.19
N ALA A 173 -13.04 -24.27 -7.09
CA ALA A 173 -13.58 -24.45 -5.75
C ALA A 173 -14.73 -23.47 -5.47
N ALA A 174 -14.62 -22.21 -5.93
CA ALA A 174 -15.63 -21.17 -5.73
C ALA A 174 -16.89 -21.45 -6.53
N TYR A 175 -16.75 -21.87 -7.79
CA TYR A 175 -17.87 -22.24 -8.64
C TYR A 175 -18.59 -23.49 -8.09
N ARG A 176 -17.85 -24.49 -7.59
CA ARG A 176 -18.44 -25.63 -6.88
C ARG A 176 -19.19 -25.20 -5.62
N ALA A 177 -18.60 -24.31 -4.81
CA ALA A 177 -19.27 -23.77 -3.62
C ALA A 177 -20.55 -23.01 -4.00
N LEU A 178 -20.50 -22.17 -5.03
CA LEU A 178 -21.65 -21.43 -5.54
C LEU A 178 -22.80 -22.36 -5.95
N LEU A 179 -22.51 -23.43 -6.68
CA LEU A 179 -23.52 -24.43 -7.03
C LEU A 179 -24.14 -25.08 -5.78
N THR A 180 -23.33 -25.41 -4.77
CA THR A 180 -23.85 -25.97 -3.51
C THR A 180 -24.65 -24.97 -2.67
N PHE A 181 -24.24 -23.69 -2.65
CA PHE A 181 -24.98 -22.63 -1.95
C PHE A 181 -26.30 -22.31 -2.65
N ALA A 182 -26.35 -22.34 -3.98
CA ALA A 182 -27.59 -22.18 -4.72
C ALA A 182 -28.59 -23.29 -4.39
N GLY A 183 -28.15 -24.54 -4.24
CA GLY A 183 -29.03 -25.62 -3.76
C GLY A 183 -29.59 -25.37 -2.36
N LEU A 184 -28.75 -24.85 -1.46
CA LEU A 184 -29.19 -24.43 -0.13
C LEU A 184 -30.16 -23.24 -0.17
N LEU A 185 -29.98 -22.32 -1.12
CA LEU A 185 -30.89 -21.20 -1.35
C LEU A 185 -32.26 -21.71 -1.80
N PHE A 186 -32.31 -22.69 -2.72
CA PHE A 186 -33.58 -23.32 -3.11
C PHE A 186 -34.26 -24.04 -1.94
N PHE A 187 -33.48 -24.74 -1.10
CA PHE A 187 -34.00 -25.31 0.14
C PHE A 187 -34.60 -24.22 1.05
N ALA A 188 -33.87 -23.12 1.26
CA ALA A 188 -34.31 -22.02 2.11
C ALA A 188 -35.57 -21.33 1.57
N LEU A 189 -35.62 -21.02 0.26
CA LEU A 189 -36.79 -20.42 -0.39
C LEU A 189 -38.02 -21.32 -0.32
N GLY A 190 -37.84 -22.63 -0.56
CA GLY A 190 -38.93 -23.60 -0.42
C GLY A 190 -39.45 -23.67 1.01
N SER A 191 -38.53 -23.76 1.96
CA SER A 191 -38.85 -23.86 3.39
C SER A 191 -39.52 -22.58 3.91
N ILE A 192 -39.02 -21.39 3.54
CA ILE A 192 -39.60 -20.09 3.90
C ILE A 192 -40.96 -19.91 3.23
N GLY A 193 -41.09 -20.25 1.95
CA GLY A 193 -42.36 -20.15 1.21
C GLY A 193 -43.45 -21.01 1.84
N VAL A 194 -43.13 -22.25 2.22
CA VAL A 194 -44.06 -23.13 2.93
C VAL A 194 -44.37 -22.62 4.34
N PHE A 195 -43.36 -22.12 5.05
CA PHE A 195 -43.53 -21.51 6.36
C PHE A 195 -44.52 -20.34 6.30
N LEU A 196 -44.38 -19.42 5.34
CA LEU A 196 -45.30 -18.28 5.19
C LEU A 196 -46.70 -18.66 4.68
N SER A 197 -46.85 -19.84 4.08
CA SER A 197 -48.14 -20.29 3.51
C SER A 197 -49.11 -20.87 4.55
N PHE A 198 -48.61 -21.22 5.74
CA PHE A 198 -49.41 -21.82 6.81
C PHE A 198 -49.56 -20.85 7.98
N ASN A 199 -50.75 -20.83 8.58
CA ASN A 199 -50.99 -20.15 9.84
C ASN A 199 -50.61 -21.10 10.98
N TRP A 200 -49.47 -20.84 11.60
CA TRP A 200 -48.93 -21.66 12.69
C TRP A 200 -49.49 -21.21 14.05
N PRO A 201 -49.72 -22.14 14.98
CA PRO A 201 -49.85 -21.78 16.40
C PRO A 201 -48.55 -21.11 16.88
N SER A 202 -48.65 -20.08 17.73
CA SER A 202 -47.50 -19.24 18.15
C SER A 202 -46.29 -20.03 18.65
N LEU A 203 -46.51 -21.09 19.43
CA LEU A 203 -45.45 -21.97 19.95
C LEU A 203 -44.77 -22.76 18.81
N VAL A 204 -45.56 -23.32 17.90
CA VAL A 204 -45.05 -24.12 16.77
C VAL A 204 -44.29 -23.23 15.79
N GLU A 205 -44.78 -22.01 15.56
CA GLU A 205 -44.15 -21.03 14.67
C GLU A 205 -42.68 -20.79 15.05
N HIS A 206 -42.43 -20.45 16.31
CA HIS A 206 -41.09 -20.21 16.83
C HIS A 206 -40.22 -21.47 16.78
N LEU A 207 -40.78 -22.64 17.13
CA LEU A 207 -40.06 -23.91 17.10
C LEU A 207 -39.64 -24.29 15.67
N VAL A 208 -40.52 -24.09 14.68
CA VAL A 208 -40.23 -24.37 13.26
C VAL A 208 -39.19 -23.40 12.71
N LEU A 209 -39.26 -22.11 13.07
CA LEU A 209 -38.24 -21.12 12.71
C LEU A 209 -36.86 -21.50 13.27
N GLU A 210 -36.80 -21.91 14.54
CA GLU A 210 -35.53 -22.30 15.17
C GLU A 210 -34.96 -23.60 14.55
N ILE A 211 -35.81 -24.57 14.24
CA ILE A 211 -35.39 -25.77 13.47
C ILE A 211 -34.85 -25.37 12.09
N LEU A 212 -35.52 -24.44 11.39
CA LEU A 212 -35.05 -23.95 10.10
C LEU A 212 -33.68 -23.28 10.24
N ILE A 213 -33.50 -22.40 11.22
CA ILE A 213 -32.24 -21.71 11.50
C ILE A 213 -31.13 -22.72 11.82
N VAL A 214 -31.41 -23.76 12.62
CA VAL A 214 -30.45 -24.84 12.91
C VAL A 214 -30.04 -25.56 11.64
N ILE A 215 -31.01 -26.00 10.82
CA ILE A 215 -30.74 -26.69 9.56
C ILE A 215 -29.90 -25.78 8.65
N LEU A 216 -30.30 -24.53 8.44
CA LEU A 216 -29.55 -23.59 7.59
C LEU A 216 -28.15 -23.35 8.13
N THR A 217 -27.98 -23.07 9.43
CA THR A 217 -26.66 -22.83 10.05
C THR A 217 -25.73 -24.02 9.86
N VAL A 218 -26.21 -25.23 10.09
CA VAL A 218 -25.42 -26.46 9.93
C VAL A 218 -25.05 -26.68 8.47
N ARG A 219 -25.96 -26.41 7.54
CA ARG A 219 -25.71 -26.60 6.11
C ARG A 219 -24.80 -25.54 5.51
N ILE A 220 -24.96 -24.28 5.91
CA ILE A 220 -24.02 -23.20 5.57
C ILE A 220 -22.64 -23.56 6.12
N GLY A 221 -22.54 -23.83 7.42
CA GLY A 221 -21.26 -24.10 8.08
C GLY A 221 -20.53 -25.32 7.54
N THR A 222 -21.24 -26.41 7.25
CA THR A 222 -20.64 -27.59 6.61
C THR A 222 -20.24 -27.33 5.16
N THR A 223 -20.98 -26.52 4.40
CA THR A 223 -20.63 -26.12 3.02
C THR A 223 -19.38 -25.23 3.01
N VAL A 224 -19.30 -24.24 3.90
CA VAL A 224 -18.09 -23.42 4.10
C VAL A 224 -16.90 -24.30 4.44
N THR A 225 -17.06 -25.24 5.39
CA THR A 225 -15.98 -26.15 5.77
C THR A 225 -15.56 -27.05 4.59
N ARG A 226 -16.49 -27.51 3.75
CA ARG A 226 -16.18 -28.28 2.52
C ARG A 226 -15.40 -27.46 1.50
N PHE A 227 -15.72 -26.18 1.34
CA PHE A 227 -15.02 -25.28 0.43
C PHE A 227 -13.54 -25.14 0.80
N PHE A 228 -13.24 -24.90 2.08
CA PHE A 228 -11.85 -24.74 2.53
C PHE A 228 -11.08 -26.07 2.63
N LEU A 229 -11.67 -27.09 3.27
CA LEU A 229 -10.95 -28.33 3.61
C LEU A 229 -10.97 -29.40 2.50
N ALA A 230 -11.94 -29.34 1.58
CA ALA A 230 -12.15 -30.32 0.51
C ALA A 230 -11.88 -31.77 0.97
N PRO A 231 -12.68 -32.33 1.89
CA PRO A 231 -12.35 -33.58 2.59
C PRO A 231 -12.25 -34.80 1.67
N LYS A 232 -12.90 -34.77 0.51
CA LYS A 232 -12.89 -35.86 -0.48
C LYS A 232 -11.93 -35.61 -1.65
N LEU A 233 -11.57 -34.36 -1.94
CA LEU A 233 -10.82 -33.97 -3.14
C LEU A 233 -9.50 -33.31 -2.74
N LYS A 234 -8.38 -34.02 -2.94
CA LYS A 234 -7.04 -33.50 -2.60
C LYS A 234 -6.67 -32.27 -3.42
N GLU A 235 -7.09 -32.24 -4.69
CA GLU A 235 -6.66 -31.23 -5.66
C GLU A 235 -7.30 -29.85 -5.43
N LEU A 236 -8.53 -29.82 -4.88
CA LEU A 236 -9.26 -28.58 -4.56
C LEU A 236 -9.03 -28.06 -3.13
N ARG A 237 -8.15 -28.67 -2.34
CA ARG A 237 -7.94 -28.29 -0.94
C ARG A 237 -7.19 -26.96 -0.81
N LEU A 238 -7.77 -25.99 -0.11
CA LEU A 238 -7.17 -24.65 0.08
C LEU A 238 -6.35 -24.51 1.38
N VAL A 239 -6.31 -25.55 2.21
CA VAL A 239 -5.65 -25.54 3.52
C VAL A 239 -4.53 -26.61 3.56
N PRO A 240 -3.39 -26.36 4.23
CA PRO A 240 -2.28 -27.30 4.33
C PRO A 240 -2.58 -28.48 5.27
N LEU A 241 -3.52 -29.35 4.89
CA LEU A 241 -3.91 -30.55 5.64
C LEU A 241 -3.81 -31.80 4.78
N SER A 242 -3.47 -32.93 5.41
CA SER A 242 -3.56 -34.25 4.76
C SER A 242 -5.01 -34.69 4.55
N GLY A 243 -5.25 -35.68 3.68
CA GLY A 243 -6.62 -36.14 3.39
C GLY A 243 -7.36 -36.67 4.62
N ILE A 244 -6.66 -37.37 5.50
CA ILE A 244 -7.22 -37.90 6.75
C ILE A 244 -7.50 -36.75 7.72
N GLN A 245 -6.58 -35.80 7.85
CA GLN A 245 -6.75 -34.62 8.70
C GLN A 245 -7.97 -33.77 8.25
N ALA A 246 -8.11 -33.53 6.94
CA ALA A 246 -9.22 -32.77 6.41
C ALA A 246 -10.59 -33.43 6.69
N LYS A 247 -10.70 -34.76 6.57
CA LYS A 247 -11.94 -35.49 6.90
C LYS A 247 -12.29 -35.39 8.38
N THR A 248 -11.33 -35.63 9.26
CA THR A 248 -11.55 -35.60 10.71
C THR A 248 -11.90 -34.20 11.20
N VAL A 249 -11.20 -33.16 10.73
CA VAL A 249 -11.51 -31.77 11.08
C VAL A 249 -12.88 -31.36 10.53
N HIS A 250 -13.22 -31.75 9.30
CA HIS A 250 -14.56 -31.47 8.74
C HIS A 250 -15.68 -32.12 9.56
N PHE A 251 -15.51 -33.38 9.96
CA PHE A 251 -16.49 -34.09 10.78
C PHE A 251 -16.72 -33.39 12.12
N TRP A 252 -15.65 -33.13 12.88
CA TRP A 252 -15.76 -32.48 14.19
C TRP A 252 -16.23 -31.03 14.09
N ALA A 253 -15.83 -30.29 13.05
CA ALA A 253 -16.39 -28.96 12.78
C ALA A 253 -17.91 -29.02 12.55
N GLY A 254 -18.38 -29.99 11.76
CA GLY A 254 -19.81 -30.20 11.54
C GLY A 254 -20.56 -30.54 12.84
N VAL A 255 -20.01 -31.45 13.66
CA VAL A 255 -20.57 -31.80 14.98
C VAL A 255 -20.65 -30.56 15.88
N MET A 256 -19.58 -29.75 15.94
CA MET A 256 -19.56 -28.52 16.75
C MET A 256 -20.56 -27.47 16.27
N ILE A 257 -20.67 -27.26 14.96
CA ILE A 257 -21.65 -26.33 14.38
C ILE A 257 -23.07 -26.80 14.70
N PHE A 258 -23.36 -28.09 14.54
CA PHE A 258 -24.66 -28.68 14.88
C PHE A 258 -25.00 -28.51 16.36
N LEU A 259 -24.10 -28.90 17.25
CA LEU A 259 -24.35 -28.79 18.69
C LEU A 259 -24.46 -27.34 19.15
N SER A 260 -23.70 -26.41 18.56
CA SER A 260 -23.80 -24.98 18.88
C SER A 260 -25.12 -24.39 18.40
N ALA A 261 -25.53 -24.69 17.16
CA ALA A 261 -26.82 -24.24 16.62
C ALA A 261 -27.98 -24.82 17.42
N LEU A 262 -27.93 -26.12 17.76
CA LEU A 262 -28.92 -26.77 18.60
C LEU A 262 -28.96 -26.16 20.00
N ASN A 263 -27.80 -25.85 20.60
CA ASN A 263 -27.72 -25.21 21.91
C ASN A 263 -28.41 -23.83 21.91
N ILE A 264 -28.13 -23.01 20.89
CA ILE A 264 -28.76 -21.69 20.71
C ILE A 264 -30.27 -21.84 20.54
N ALA A 265 -30.72 -22.73 19.65
CA ALA A 265 -32.15 -22.95 19.39
C ALA A 265 -32.89 -23.46 20.63
N VAL A 266 -32.28 -24.36 21.41
CA VAL A 266 -32.83 -24.79 22.69
C VAL A 266 -32.95 -23.57 23.60
N ALA A 267 -31.89 -22.78 23.77
CA ALA A 267 -31.92 -21.60 24.64
C ALA A 267 -33.01 -20.58 24.26
N THR A 268 -33.19 -20.29 22.97
CA THR A 268 -34.18 -19.32 22.48
C THR A 268 -35.62 -19.84 22.60
N VAL A 269 -35.86 -21.12 22.27
CA VAL A 269 -37.18 -21.74 22.47
C VAL A 269 -37.57 -21.73 23.94
N PHE A 270 -36.62 -22.01 24.84
CA PHE A 270 -36.87 -21.98 26.28
C PHE A 270 -37.17 -20.57 26.80
N ASP A 271 -36.46 -19.56 26.32
CA ASP A 271 -36.72 -18.16 26.69
C ASP A 271 -38.11 -17.71 26.22
N HIS A 272 -38.48 -18.05 24.98
CA HIS A 272 -39.81 -17.76 24.44
C HIS A 272 -40.93 -18.46 25.22
N LEU A 273 -40.71 -19.71 25.64
CA LEU A 273 -41.65 -20.45 26.48
C LEU A 273 -41.84 -19.84 27.88
N ILE A 274 -41.01 -18.90 28.32
CA ILE A 274 -41.08 -18.34 29.69
C ILE A 274 -41.60 -16.90 29.71
N LYS A 275 -41.51 -16.19 28.59
CA LYS A 275 -41.81 -14.75 28.44
C LYS A 275 -43.16 -14.29 29.06
N ASP A 276 -44.17 -15.15 29.08
CA ASP A 276 -45.53 -14.82 29.53
C ASP A 276 -45.88 -15.26 30.96
N VAL A 277 -44.95 -15.85 31.74
CA VAL A 277 -45.26 -16.34 33.10
C VAL A 277 -44.65 -15.44 34.17
N PRO A 278 -45.49 -14.70 34.94
CA PRO A 278 -45.02 -13.96 36.10
C PRO A 278 -44.76 -14.94 37.25
N GLY A 279 -43.49 -15.14 37.59
CA GLY A 279 -43.05 -16.00 38.70
C GLY A 279 -41.75 -16.74 38.40
N GLY A 280 -40.74 -16.57 39.25
CA GLY A 280 -39.36 -17.02 39.02
C GLY A 280 -39.15 -18.55 38.91
N LEU A 281 -40.15 -19.38 39.19
CA LEU A 281 -40.04 -20.85 39.15
C LEU A 281 -39.73 -21.38 37.73
N LEU A 282 -40.34 -20.80 36.69
CA LEU A 282 -40.04 -21.23 35.31
C LEU A 282 -38.72 -20.65 34.80
N SER A 283 -38.35 -19.43 35.20
CA SER A 283 -37.06 -18.81 34.80
C SER A 283 -35.85 -19.58 35.33
N HIS A 284 -35.92 -20.11 36.55
CA HIS A 284 -34.84 -20.95 37.10
C HIS A 284 -34.75 -22.30 36.38
N SER A 285 -35.87 -22.89 35.95
CA SER A 285 -35.86 -24.14 35.18
C SER A 285 -35.22 -24.00 33.79
N ALA A 286 -35.40 -22.88 33.06
CA ALA A 286 -34.66 -22.65 31.81
C ALA A 286 -33.16 -22.46 32.01
N LEU A 287 -32.78 -21.78 33.09
CA LEU A 287 -31.37 -21.61 33.44
C LEU A 287 -30.69 -22.96 33.68
N SER A 288 -31.42 -23.93 34.26
CA SER A 288 -30.93 -25.30 34.49
C SER A 288 -30.66 -26.07 33.18
N ILE A 289 -31.56 -25.94 32.20
CA ILE A 289 -31.44 -26.60 30.90
C ILE A 289 -30.32 -25.97 30.09
N ASN A 290 -30.20 -24.64 30.10
CA ASN A 290 -29.10 -23.93 29.47
C ASN A 290 -27.75 -24.28 30.09
N LEU A 291 -27.69 -24.48 31.42
CA LEU A 291 -26.47 -24.92 32.10
C LEU A 291 -26.04 -26.31 31.63
N ILE A 292 -26.97 -27.27 31.63
CA ILE A 292 -26.72 -28.66 31.21
C ILE A 292 -26.34 -28.72 29.72
N SER A 293 -27.05 -28.00 28.86
CA SER A 293 -26.80 -27.98 27.42
C SER A 293 -25.45 -27.35 27.07
N ASN A 294 -25.05 -26.26 27.75
CA ASN A 294 -23.75 -25.62 27.57
C ASN A 294 -22.60 -26.45 28.15
N LEU A 295 -22.82 -27.15 29.27
CA LEU A 295 -21.86 -28.11 29.82
C LEU A 295 -21.61 -29.26 28.83
N ALA A 296 -22.69 -29.83 28.27
CA ALA A 296 -22.59 -30.88 27.26
C ALA A 296 -21.84 -30.40 26.02
N LEU A 297 -22.15 -29.18 25.53
CA LEU A 297 -21.43 -28.55 24.41
C LEU A 297 -19.94 -28.39 24.72
N MET A 298 -19.58 -27.92 25.92
CA MET A 298 -18.20 -27.76 26.37
C MET A 298 -17.47 -29.11 26.40
N LEU A 299 -18.08 -30.15 26.97
CA LEU A 299 -17.47 -31.49 27.05
C LEU A 299 -17.25 -32.10 25.67
N VAL A 300 -18.22 -31.95 24.75
CA VAL A 300 -18.05 -32.41 23.37
C VAL A 300 -16.98 -31.59 22.63
N ALA A 301 -16.89 -30.28 22.87
CA ALA A 301 -15.82 -29.44 22.34
C ALA A 301 -14.44 -29.92 22.80
N GLN A 302 -14.29 -30.26 24.08
CA GLN A 302 -13.06 -30.81 24.64
C GLN A 302 -12.71 -32.18 24.03
N LEU A 303 -13.70 -33.05 23.85
CA LEU A 303 -13.52 -34.35 23.18
C LEU A 303 -13.08 -34.18 21.73
N ALA A 304 -13.69 -33.24 21.00
CA ALA A 304 -13.35 -32.91 19.61
C ALA A 304 -11.90 -32.43 19.51
N LEU A 305 -11.51 -31.48 20.36
CA LEU A 305 -10.14 -30.96 20.42
C LEU A 305 -9.12 -32.05 20.75
N TRP A 306 -9.44 -32.93 21.71
CA TRP A 306 -8.59 -34.06 22.08
C TRP A 306 -8.41 -35.05 20.91
N ARG A 307 -9.48 -35.36 20.18
CA ARG A 307 -9.43 -36.25 19.01
C ARG A 307 -8.60 -35.65 17.87
N ILE A 308 -8.76 -34.34 17.61
CA ILE A 308 -7.95 -33.62 16.64
C ILE A 308 -6.48 -33.62 17.08
N TYR A 309 -6.20 -33.32 18.35
CA TYR A 309 -4.85 -33.35 18.91
C TYR A 309 -4.15 -34.70 18.70
N LEU A 310 -4.82 -35.81 19.02
CA LEU A 310 -4.25 -37.15 18.85
C LEU A 310 -3.82 -37.40 17.39
N LEU A 311 -4.68 -37.05 16.44
CA LEU A 311 -4.42 -37.21 15.00
C LEU A 311 -3.22 -36.38 14.51
N PHE A 312 -3.09 -35.15 14.98
CA PHE A 312 -1.95 -34.29 14.60
C PHE A 312 -0.67 -34.68 15.35
N SER A 313 -0.79 -35.29 16.53
CA SER A 313 0.37 -35.74 17.32
C SER A 313 1.00 -37.03 16.77
N SER A 314 0.22 -37.90 16.12
CA SER A 314 0.71 -39.16 15.56
C SER A 314 1.48 -38.99 14.25
N ASN A 315 1.20 -37.94 13.48
CA ASN A 315 1.83 -37.70 12.18
C ASN A 315 3.07 -36.77 12.23
N ASN A 316 3.33 -36.11 13.36
CA ASN A 316 4.46 -35.19 13.53
C ASN A 316 5.53 -35.84 14.43
N GLU A 317 6.39 -36.69 13.85
CA GLU A 317 7.49 -37.35 14.58
C GLU A 317 8.67 -36.41 14.86
N ALA A 318 8.75 -35.25 14.20
CA ALA A 318 9.76 -34.24 14.49
C ALA A 318 9.54 -33.60 15.88
N THR A 319 10.62 -33.50 16.67
CA THR A 319 10.65 -33.08 18.09
C THR A 319 9.96 -31.74 18.40
N GLY A 320 9.77 -30.85 17.42
CA GLY A 320 9.06 -29.58 17.58
C GLY A 320 7.55 -29.61 17.30
N GLY A 321 7.06 -30.54 16.47
CA GLY A 321 5.66 -30.56 16.02
C GLY A 321 4.67 -31.00 17.10
N ARG A 322 5.07 -31.98 17.91
CA ARG A 322 4.22 -32.55 18.98
C ARG A 322 3.98 -31.57 20.12
N ALA A 323 4.98 -30.79 20.51
CA ALA A 323 4.85 -29.75 21.53
C ALA A 323 3.90 -28.62 21.11
N SER A 324 3.96 -28.21 19.83
CA SER A 324 3.06 -27.20 19.27
C SER A 324 1.60 -27.68 19.27
N CYS A 325 1.33 -28.92 18.82
CA CYS A 325 -0.03 -29.48 18.85
C CYS A 325 -0.60 -29.57 20.28
N LYS A 326 0.22 -29.96 21.26
CA LYS A 326 -0.17 -29.98 22.68
C LYS A 326 -0.53 -28.58 23.18
N PHE A 327 0.29 -27.58 22.87
CA PHE A 327 0.06 -26.20 23.27
C PHE A 327 -1.29 -25.68 22.76
N TRP A 328 -1.59 -25.85 21.47
CA TRP A 328 -2.86 -25.38 20.89
C TRP A 328 -4.07 -26.13 21.46
N ALA A 329 -3.96 -27.44 21.69
CA ALA A 329 -5.04 -28.22 22.30
C ALA A 329 -5.34 -27.76 23.73
N LEU A 330 -4.30 -27.52 24.54
CA LEU A 330 -4.44 -26.98 25.89
C LEU A 330 -5.00 -25.55 25.88
N TYR A 331 -4.53 -24.72 24.96
CA TYR A 331 -5.00 -23.34 24.79
C TYR A 331 -6.51 -23.27 24.54
N PHE A 332 -7.01 -24.01 23.54
CA PHE A 332 -8.44 -24.02 23.24
C PHE A 332 -9.25 -24.67 24.35
N SER A 333 -8.76 -25.75 24.97
CA SER A 333 -9.43 -26.39 26.11
C SER A 333 -9.62 -25.41 27.28
N PHE A 334 -8.55 -24.69 27.64
CA PHE A 334 -8.58 -23.66 28.68
C PHE A 334 -9.51 -22.50 28.30
N MET A 335 -9.46 -22.04 27.04
CA MET A 335 -10.35 -20.99 26.53
C MET A 335 -11.83 -21.38 26.65
N PHE A 336 -12.21 -22.58 26.20
CA PHE A 336 -13.60 -23.08 26.32
C PHE A 336 -14.04 -23.20 27.78
N ALA A 337 -13.16 -23.68 28.67
CA ALA A 337 -13.45 -23.81 30.10
C ALA A 337 -13.69 -22.43 30.76
N ILE A 338 -12.87 -21.42 30.46
CA ILE A 338 -13.07 -20.07 31.00
C ILE A 338 -14.31 -19.42 30.41
N VAL A 339 -14.56 -19.55 29.10
CA VAL A 339 -15.76 -19.00 28.46
C VAL A 339 -17.02 -19.57 29.11
N TYR A 340 -17.06 -20.89 29.36
CA TYR A 340 -18.15 -21.53 30.10
C TYR A 340 -18.29 -21.01 31.54
N LEU A 341 -17.17 -20.83 32.25
CA LEU A 341 -17.17 -20.28 33.61
C LEU A 341 -17.70 -18.84 33.65
N LEU A 342 -17.25 -17.97 32.73
CA LEU A 342 -17.72 -16.58 32.64
C LEU A 342 -19.20 -16.49 32.24
N TRP A 343 -19.65 -17.39 31.36
CA TRP A 343 -21.06 -17.54 31.03
C TRP A 343 -21.89 -17.98 32.24
N THR A 344 -21.38 -18.94 33.03
CA THR A 344 -22.05 -19.45 34.24
C THR A 344 -22.25 -18.33 35.27
N ILE A 345 -21.26 -17.45 35.39
CA ILE A 345 -21.24 -16.30 36.31
C ILE A 345 -22.06 -15.10 35.77
N ASP A 346 -22.64 -15.20 34.57
CA ASP A 346 -23.47 -14.16 33.94
C ASP A 346 -22.72 -12.87 33.60
N THR A 347 -21.50 -13.01 33.09
CA THR A 347 -20.64 -11.87 32.71
C THR A 347 -20.43 -11.82 31.18
N PRO A 348 -21.46 -11.51 30.39
CA PRO A 348 -21.42 -11.63 28.92
C PRO A 348 -20.40 -10.70 28.27
N VAL A 349 -20.15 -9.51 28.84
CA VAL A 349 -19.16 -8.55 28.33
C VAL A 349 -17.74 -9.11 28.45
N LEU A 350 -17.38 -9.65 29.62
CA LEU A 350 -16.08 -10.27 29.87
C LEU A 350 -15.89 -11.53 29.03
N MET A 351 -16.93 -12.38 28.94
CA MET A 351 -16.93 -13.58 28.11
C MET A 351 -16.66 -13.26 26.63
N LYS A 352 -17.41 -12.33 26.04
CA LYS A 352 -17.24 -11.91 24.64
C LYS A 352 -15.86 -11.28 24.41
N SER A 353 -15.37 -10.47 25.34
CA SER A 353 -14.05 -9.84 25.27
C SER A 353 -12.92 -10.88 25.29
N LEU A 354 -13.00 -11.86 26.20
CA LEU A 354 -12.04 -12.97 26.26
C LEU A 354 -12.07 -13.80 24.98
N LEU A 355 -13.25 -14.03 24.40
CA LEU A 355 -13.38 -14.75 23.13
C LEU A 355 -12.68 -13.99 21.99
N ILE A 356 -12.89 -12.68 21.87
CA ILE A 356 -12.24 -11.86 20.83
C ILE A 356 -10.71 -11.88 20.98
N ILE A 357 -10.20 -11.62 22.19
CA ILE A 357 -8.76 -11.57 22.46
C ILE A 357 -8.13 -12.97 22.34
N GLY A 358 -8.81 -13.98 22.86
CA GLY A 358 -8.39 -15.38 22.83
C GLY A 358 -8.41 -15.97 21.42
N LEU A 359 -9.28 -15.51 20.54
CA LEU A 359 -9.34 -16.00 19.18
C LEU A 359 -8.33 -15.28 18.26
N LEU A 360 -7.88 -14.08 18.61
CA LEU A 360 -6.93 -13.30 17.80
C LEU A 360 -5.60 -14.05 17.53
N ILE A 361 -5.04 -14.69 18.56
CA ILE A 361 -3.77 -15.43 18.45
C ILE A 361 -3.88 -16.66 17.53
N PRO A 362 -4.84 -17.60 17.71
CA PRO A 362 -5.02 -18.71 16.78
C PRO A 362 -5.38 -18.26 15.38
N LEU A 363 -6.19 -17.21 15.24
CA LEU A 363 -6.62 -16.73 13.93
C LEU A 363 -5.43 -16.16 13.14
N THR A 364 -4.56 -15.36 13.77
CA THR A 364 -3.32 -14.88 13.12
C THR A 364 -2.38 -16.03 12.73
N HIS A 365 -2.30 -17.08 13.54
CA HIS A 365 -1.50 -18.27 13.22
C HIS A 365 -2.10 -19.06 12.04
N LEU A 366 -3.41 -19.28 12.04
CA LEU A 366 -4.15 -19.97 10.99
C LEU A 366 -3.99 -19.24 9.65
N PHE A 367 -4.27 -17.94 9.62
CA PHE A 367 -4.17 -17.14 8.39
C PHE A 367 -2.73 -17.02 7.90
N ARG A 368 -1.74 -16.93 8.80
CA ARG A 368 -0.32 -16.96 8.40
C ARG A 368 0.03 -18.25 7.69
N ASN A 369 -0.37 -19.39 8.23
CA ASN A 369 -0.10 -20.70 7.62
C ASN A 369 -0.86 -20.86 6.31
N TRP A 370 -2.07 -20.33 6.23
CA TRP A 370 -2.87 -20.34 5.01
C TRP A 370 -2.25 -19.48 3.90
N ILE A 371 -1.84 -18.25 4.21
CA ILE A 371 -1.10 -17.38 3.27
C ILE A 371 0.17 -18.08 2.81
N ASN A 372 0.97 -18.61 3.73
CA ASN A 372 2.18 -19.35 3.37
C ASN A 372 1.89 -20.48 2.40
N TYR A 373 0.87 -21.31 2.67
CA TYR A 373 0.48 -22.39 1.79
C TYR A 373 0.05 -21.91 0.40
N LEU A 374 -0.74 -20.85 0.30
CA LEU A 374 -1.15 -20.28 -1.00
C LEU A 374 0.06 -19.78 -1.79
N PHE A 375 0.99 -19.07 -1.15
CA PHE A 375 2.22 -18.60 -1.78
C PHE A 375 3.13 -19.76 -2.22
N ASP A 376 3.31 -20.77 -1.36
CA ASP A 376 4.11 -21.96 -1.67
C ASP A 376 3.49 -22.75 -2.86
N GLN A 377 2.15 -22.81 -2.96
CA GLN A 377 1.46 -23.39 -4.12
C GLN A 377 1.66 -22.58 -5.41
N ALA A 378 1.69 -21.25 -5.33
CA ALA A 378 1.95 -20.39 -6.48
C ALA A 378 3.40 -20.55 -7.00
N GLU A 379 4.36 -20.76 -6.09
CA GLU A 379 5.78 -20.89 -6.39
C GLU A 379 6.14 -22.23 -7.07
N HIS A 380 5.52 -23.34 -6.65
CA HIS A 380 5.74 -24.65 -7.28
C HIS A 380 5.43 -24.69 -8.79
N LYS A 381 4.44 -23.91 -9.26
CA LYS A 381 4.12 -23.82 -10.70
C LYS A 381 5.24 -23.14 -11.48
N TYR A 382 5.83 -22.08 -10.92
CA TYR A 382 6.91 -21.33 -11.55
C TYR A 382 8.15 -22.21 -11.73
N GLN A 383 8.49 -22.99 -10.69
CA GLN A 383 9.62 -23.93 -10.74
C GLN A 383 9.42 -25.04 -11.78
N HIS A 384 8.20 -25.57 -11.92
CA HIS A 384 7.91 -26.64 -12.88
C HIS A 384 7.94 -26.15 -14.34
N VAL A 385 7.50 -24.91 -14.61
CA VAL A 385 7.62 -24.29 -15.94
C VAL A 385 9.09 -24.01 -16.26
N ARG A 386 9.86 -23.48 -15.29
CA ARG A 386 11.30 -23.23 -15.45
C ARG A 386 12.09 -24.51 -15.72
N GLN A 387 11.79 -25.58 -14.99
CA GLN A 387 12.45 -26.87 -15.21
C GLN A 387 12.12 -27.43 -16.60
N HIS A 388 10.88 -27.28 -17.07
CA HIS A 388 10.48 -27.69 -18.43
C HIS A 388 11.19 -26.88 -19.52
N LEU A 389 11.36 -25.57 -19.33
CA LEU A 389 12.09 -24.69 -20.24
C LEU A 389 13.59 -25.05 -20.28
N ASN A 390 14.21 -25.33 -19.14
CA ASN A 390 15.61 -25.77 -19.05
C ASN A 390 15.83 -27.17 -19.66
N GLU A 391 14.85 -28.08 -19.55
CA GLU A 391 14.90 -29.40 -20.20
C GLU A 391 14.74 -29.30 -21.73
N LEU A 392 13.96 -28.33 -22.21
CA LEU A 392 13.82 -28.03 -23.65
C LEU A 392 15.09 -27.40 -24.23
N SER A 393 15.79 -26.53 -23.49
CA SER A 393 17.06 -25.94 -23.94
C SER A 393 18.25 -26.91 -23.90
N SER A 394 18.18 -27.96 -23.07
CA SER A 394 19.23 -28.98 -22.93
C SER A 394 19.02 -30.24 -23.79
N ALA A 395 17.99 -30.27 -24.63
CA ALA A 395 17.70 -31.40 -25.51
C ALA A 395 18.69 -31.48 -26.70
N PRO A 396 19.37 -32.63 -26.92
CA PRO A 396 20.51 -32.77 -27.84
C PRO A 396 20.20 -32.65 -29.34
N ASP A 397 18.92 -32.55 -29.74
CA ASP A 397 18.47 -32.50 -31.14
C ASP A 397 18.14 -31.08 -31.64
N SER A 398 18.34 -30.04 -30.81
CA SER A 398 18.22 -28.65 -31.27
C SER A 398 19.52 -28.23 -31.95
N GLY A 399 19.48 -28.02 -33.27
CA GLY A 399 20.65 -27.58 -34.03
C GLY A 399 21.22 -26.25 -33.50
N PRO A 400 22.51 -25.94 -33.75
CA PRO A 400 23.23 -24.82 -33.12
C PRO A 400 22.55 -23.45 -33.31
N SER A 401 21.79 -23.27 -34.39
CA SER A 401 21.02 -22.05 -34.67
C SER A 401 19.84 -21.82 -33.71
N ALA A 402 19.16 -22.88 -33.25
CA ALA A 402 18.01 -22.74 -32.36
C ALA A 402 18.46 -22.57 -30.90
N ALA A 403 19.59 -23.18 -30.53
CA ALA A 403 20.21 -23.00 -29.22
C ALA A 403 20.80 -21.59 -29.04
N GLU A 404 21.36 -20.98 -30.09
CA GLU A 404 21.86 -19.59 -30.05
C GLU A 404 20.73 -18.54 -30.05
N GLU A 405 19.66 -18.73 -30.84
CA GLU A 405 18.47 -17.86 -30.79
C GLU A 405 17.73 -17.98 -29.45
N SER A 406 17.50 -19.21 -28.95
CA SER A 406 16.84 -19.42 -27.66
C SER A 406 17.70 -19.10 -26.45
N ALA A 407 19.04 -19.15 -26.56
CA ALA A 407 19.93 -18.62 -25.51
C ALA A 407 19.91 -17.09 -25.49
N SER A 408 19.84 -16.42 -26.65
CA SER A 408 19.73 -14.95 -26.69
C SER A 408 18.37 -14.44 -26.17
N GLU A 409 17.27 -15.15 -26.45
CA GLU A 409 15.95 -14.86 -25.86
C GLU A 409 15.85 -15.30 -24.39
N ALA A 410 16.53 -16.38 -24.00
CA ALA A 410 16.56 -16.84 -22.61
C ALA A 410 17.43 -15.97 -21.72
N ASP A 411 18.55 -15.42 -22.19
CA ASP A 411 19.36 -14.48 -21.40
C ASP A 411 18.59 -13.17 -21.13
N ASP A 412 17.82 -12.66 -22.11
CA ASP A 412 16.93 -11.50 -21.95
C ASP A 412 15.74 -11.78 -21.00
N ASP A 413 15.24 -13.02 -20.95
CA ASP A 413 14.15 -13.47 -20.06
C ASP A 413 14.65 -13.99 -18.68
N GLU A 414 15.91 -14.40 -18.56
CA GLU A 414 16.56 -14.91 -17.33
C GLU A 414 16.77 -13.80 -16.31
N GLU A 415 17.08 -12.59 -16.78
CA GLU A 415 17.28 -11.40 -15.93
C GLU A 415 15.97 -10.88 -15.31
N PHE A 416 14.82 -11.12 -15.95
CA PHE A 416 13.49 -10.68 -15.47
C PHE A 416 12.82 -11.61 -14.45
N ALA A 417 13.40 -12.79 -14.19
CA ALA A 417 12.77 -13.90 -13.49
C ALA A 417 12.97 -13.91 -11.95
N ALA A 418 13.13 -12.74 -11.32
CA ALA A 418 13.16 -12.62 -9.85
C ALA A 418 11.82 -13.09 -9.24
N HIS A 419 11.83 -14.19 -8.47
CA HIS A 419 10.67 -14.85 -7.83
C HIS A 419 9.50 -13.89 -7.52
N PRO A 420 8.47 -13.79 -8.38
CA PRO A 420 7.50 -12.69 -8.29
C PRO A 420 6.72 -12.67 -6.98
N TYR A 421 6.62 -13.81 -6.29
CA TYR A 421 5.77 -13.98 -5.10
C TYR A 421 6.51 -13.92 -3.75
N GLN A 422 7.83 -14.06 -3.69
CA GLN A 422 8.56 -14.07 -2.42
C GLN A 422 8.47 -12.72 -1.69
N ASN A 423 8.46 -11.63 -2.46
CA ASN A 423 8.41 -10.26 -1.95
C ASN A 423 7.02 -9.90 -1.39
N TYR A 424 5.93 -10.44 -1.93
CA TYR A 424 4.57 -10.13 -1.44
C TYR A 424 4.16 -10.94 -0.21
N ARG A 425 4.80 -12.10 0.05
CA ARG A 425 4.54 -12.94 1.22
C ARG A 425 4.66 -12.20 2.57
N PRO A 426 5.72 -11.43 2.88
CA PRO A 426 5.78 -10.66 4.12
C PRO A 426 4.69 -9.57 4.20
N ILE A 427 4.40 -8.88 3.10
CA ILE A 427 3.36 -7.85 3.02
C ILE A 427 1.99 -8.45 3.35
N ALA A 428 1.60 -9.53 2.66
CA ALA A 428 0.31 -10.19 2.86
C ALA A 428 0.12 -10.67 4.30
N ARG A 429 1.16 -11.23 4.95
CA ARG A 429 1.10 -11.64 6.36
C ARG A 429 0.89 -10.47 7.31
N ARG A 430 1.54 -9.34 7.05
CA ARG A 430 1.44 -8.13 7.91
C ARG A 430 0.08 -7.46 7.72
N LEU A 431 -0.38 -7.32 6.49
CA LEU A 431 -1.70 -6.77 6.15
C LEU A 431 -2.82 -7.61 6.77
N MET A 432 -2.75 -8.93 6.68
CA MET A 432 -3.72 -9.80 7.32
C MET A 432 -3.73 -9.61 8.84
N ARG A 433 -2.55 -9.58 9.48
CA ARG A 433 -2.46 -9.29 10.92
C ARG A 433 -3.06 -7.92 11.27
N PHE A 434 -2.80 -6.90 10.45
CA PHE A 434 -3.38 -5.56 10.61
C PHE A 434 -4.90 -5.63 10.61
N VAL A 435 -5.49 -6.23 9.57
CA VAL A 435 -6.94 -6.39 9.42
C VAL A 435 -7.53 -7.14 10.62
N LEU A 436 -6.91 -8.24 11.06
CA LEU A 436 -7.41 -9.00 12.21
C LEU A 436 -7.37 -8.21 13.53
N VAL A 437 -6.32 -7.42 13.75
CA VAL A 437 -6.22 -6.55 14.94
C VAL A 437 -7.27 -5.44 14.89
N VAL A 438 -7.47 -4.81 13.74
CA VAL A 438 -8.50 -3.77 13.54
C VAL A 438 -9.89 -4.35 13.80
N ILE A 439 -10.21 -5.52 13.24
CA ILE A 439 -11.48 -6.22 13.48
C ILE A 439 -11.65 -6.54 14.96
N ALA A 440 -10.59 -7.00 15.64
CA ALA A 440 -10.66 -7.31 17.07
C ALA A 440 -10.91 -6.07 17.94
N ILE A 441 -10.24 -4.95 17.62
CA ILE A 441 -10.45 -3.66 18.29
C ILE A 441 -11.90 -3.17 18.07
N PHE A 442 -12.37 -3.21 16.83
CA PHE A 442 -13.74 -2.83 16.48
C PHE A 442 -14.77 -3.70 17.22
N SER A 443 -14.57 -5.02 17.21
CA SER A 443 -15.44 -5.97 17.90
C SER A 443 -15.46 -5.74 19.41
N LEU A 444 -14.31 -5.43 20.02
CA LEU A 444 -14.22 -5.09 21.45
C LEU A 444 -15.00 -3.80 21.74
N ALA A 445 -14.86 -2.76 20.94
CA ALA A 445 -15.59 -1.52 21.16
C ALA A 445 -17.11 -1.73 21.12
N VAL A 446 -17.61 -2.52 20.16
CA VAL A 446 -19.03 -2.90 20.06
C VAL A 446 -19.48 -3.69 21.30
N VAL A 447 -18.67 -4.64 21.78
CA VAL A 447 -19.01 -5.46 22.96
C VAL A 447 -19.14 -4.63 24.24
N TRP A 448 -18.36 -3.56 24.37
CA TRP A 448 -18.40 -2.64 25.50
C TRP A 448 -19.42 -1.51 25.32
N GLY A 449 -20.25 -1.55 24.26
CA GLY A 449 -21.29 -0.55 24.02
C GLY A 449 -20.78 0.81 23.54
N HIS A 450 -19.51 0.88 23.13
CA HIS A 450 -18.94 2.11 22.64
C HIS A 450 -19.05 2.22 21.12
N ASN A 451 -19.72 3.28 20.65
CA ASN A 451 -19.63 3.70 19.26
C ASN A 451 -18.26 4.34 19.04
N LEU A 452 -17.34 3.66 18.33
CA LEU A 452 -15.99 4.19 18.03
C LEU A 452 -16.00 5.60 17.42
N PHE A 453 -17.05 5.93 16.67
CA PHE A 453 -17.22 7.24 16.06
C PHE A 453 -17.78 8.32 17.01
N ALA A 454 -18.47 7.93 18.08
CA ALA A 454 -18.98 8.84 19.12
C ALA A 454 -18.06 8.90 20.36
N LEU A 455 -17.14 7.95 20.49
CA LEU A 455 -16.14 7.85 21.55
C LEU A 455 -15.21 9.07 21.63
N SER A 456 -14.98 9.77 20.52
CA SER A 456 -14.22 11.03 20.48
C SER A 456 -14.94 12.20 21.17
N ALA A 457 -16.26 12.10 21.38
CA ALA A 457 -17.09 13.13 22.00
C ALA A 457 -17.48 12.81 23.45
N ALA A 458 -17.24 11.59 23.94
CA ALA A 458 -17.60 11.18 25.30
C ALA A 458 -16.56 11.66 26.34
N SER A 459 -17.03 12.24 27.44
CA SER A 459 -16.19 12.86 28.48
C SER A 459 -15.63 11.88 29.53
N SER A 460 -15.97 10.59 29.46
CA SER A 460 -15.56 9.60 30.48
C SER A 460 -14.07 9.24 30.39
N MET A 461 -13.42 9.08 31.55
CA MET A 461 -11.98 8.80 31.64
C MET A 461 -11.61 7.47 30.95
N THR A 462 -12.46 6.45 31.07
CA THR A 462 -12.29 5.14 30.41
C THR A 462 -12.34 5.26 28.89
N ALA A 463 -13.29 6.04 28.34
CA ALA A 463 -13.38 6.33 26.92
C ALA A 463 -12.09 6.98 26.38
N LYS A 464 -11.53 7.94 27.13
CA LYS A 464 -10.26 8.58 26.78
C LYS A 464 -9.10 7.57 26.73
N PHE A 465 -8.91 6.74 27.75
CA PHE A 465 -7.85 5.72 27.73
C PHE A 465 -7.99 4.72 26.57
N PHE A 466 -9.20 4.26 26.25
CA PHE A 466 -9.44 3.38 25.11
C PHE A 466 -9.15 4.07 23.78
N SER A 467 -9.57 5.33 23.61
CA SER A 467 -9.27 6.10 22.40
C SER A 467 -7.75 6.25 22.18
N VAL A 468 -7.00 6.58 23.24
CA VAL A 468 -5.54 6.70 23.20
C VAL A 468 -4.87 5.36 22.84
N ALA A 469 -5.32 4.25 23.42
CA ALA A 469 -4.77 2.94 23.08
C ALA A 469 -5.03 2.58 21.60
N ILE A 470 -6.20 2.91 21.07
CA ILE A 470 -6.55 2.69 19.68
C ILE A 470 -5.67 3.53 18.75
N ASP A 471 -5.50 4.82 19.06
CA ASP A 471 -4.66 5.73 18.26
C ASP A 471 -3.20 5.28 18.22
N ILE A 472 -2.65 4.86 19.37
CA ILE A 472 -1.29 4.31 19.45
C ILE A 472 -1.16 3.03 18.62
N ILE A 473 -2.12 2.10 18.76
CA ILE A 473 -2.08 0.84 17.99
C ILE A 473 -2.21 1.14 16.49
N ALA A 474 -3.13 2.03 16.09
CA ALA A 474 -3.31 2.43 14.70
C ALA A 474 -2.04 3.07 14.13
N ALA A 475 -1.42 4.01 14.84
CA ALA A 475 -0.19 4.67 14.43
C ALA A 475 0.97 3.67 14.23
N VAL A 476 1.18 2.77 15.20
CA VAL A 476 2.22 1.73 15.11
C VAL A 476 1.95 0.78 13.94
N LEU A 477 0.70 0.39 13.73
CA LEU A 477 0.32 -0.52 12.66
C LEU A 477 0.49 0.11 11.26
N ILE A 478 0.11 1.37 11.09
CA ILE A 478 0.31 2.11 9.84
C ILE A 478 1.81 2.25 9.57
N ALA A 479 2.60 2.63 10.57
CA ALA A 479 4.05 2.73 10.43
C ALA A 479 4.70 1.38 10.09
N ASP A 480 4.25 0.29 10.71
CA ASP A 480 4.72 -1.07 10.40
C ASP A 480 4.37 -1.47 8.95
N LEU A 481 3.18 -1.12 8.47
CA LEU A 481 2.75 -1.38 7.10
C LEU A 481 3.61 -0.60 6.08
N ILE A 482 3.79 0.70 6.28
CA ILE A 482 4.64 1.55 5.42
C ILE A 482 6.07 1.02 5.43
N TRP A 483 6.61 0.69 6.60
CA TRP A 483 7.97 0.17 6.73
C TRP A 483 8.17 -1.13 5.95
N VAL A 484 7.22 -2.07 6.02
CA VAL A 484 7.33 -3.33 5.27
C VAL A 484 7.29 -3.09 3.79
N TRP A 485 6.37 -2.23 3.34
CA TRP A 485 6.23 -1.94 1.93
C TRP A 485 7.49 -1.28 1.38
N ALA A 486 7.99 -0.24 2.05
CA ALA A 486 9.23 0.42 1.70
C ALA A 486 10.43 -0.53 1.76
N LYS A 487 10.60 -1.29 2.84
CA LYS A 487 11.70 -2.25 2.98
C LYS A 487 11.69 -3.29 1.87
N THR A 488 10.53 -3.86 1.56
CA THR A 488 10.38 -4.88 0.51
C THR A 488 10.71 -4.29 -0.86
N TYR A 489 10.26 -3.07 -1.14
CA TYR A 489 10.58 -2.39 -2.39
C TYR A 489 12.08 -2.11 -2.54
N ILE A 490 12.73 -1.63 -1.47
CA ILE A 490 14.16 -1.34 -1.45
C ILE A 490 14.99 -2.63 -1.53
N ASP A 491 14.62 -3.68 -0.78
CA ASP A 491 15.30 -4.99 -0.83
C ASP A 491 15.19 -5.60 -2.24
N LYS A 492 14.03 -5.47 -2.91
CA LYS A 492 13.86 -5.89 -4.31
C LYS A 492 14.85 -5.17 -5.22
N ARG A 493 14.83 -3.84 -5.21
CA ARG A 493 15.69 -3.02 -6.07
C ARG A 493 17.19 -3.19 -5.80
N LEU A 494 17.56 -3.66 -4.61
CA LEU A 494 18.95 -3.97 -4.27
C LEU A 494 19.34 -5.40 -4.67
N ALA A 495 18.38 -6.34 -4.70
CA ALA A 495 18.60 -7.70 -5.17
C ALA A 495 18.73 -7.76 -6.70
N ASP A 496 18.06 -6.87 -7.41
CA ASP A 496 18.15 -6.69 -8.86
C ASP A 496 19.46 -5.97 -9.29
N TYR A 497 20.49 -5.87 -8.43
CA TYR A 497 21.77 -5.22 -8.74
C TYR A 497 22.87 -6.25 -8.96
N GLU A 498 23.44 -6.27 -10.16
CA GLU A 498 24.62 -7.06 -10.48
C GLU A 498 25.89 -6.19 -10.42
N PRO A 499 26.96 -6.64 -9.73
CA PRO A 499 28.23 -5.92 -9.72
C PRO A 499 28.80 -5.85 -11.14
N PRO A 500 29.29 -4.68 -11.59
CA PRO A 500 29.90 -4.57 -12.91
C PRO A 500 31.14 -5.48 -13.03
N GLU A 501 31.31 -6.12 -14.19
CA GLU A 501 32.52 -6.91 -14.51
C GLU A 501 33.79 -6.05 -14.42
N GLU A 502 34.89 -6.66 -13.96
CA GLU A 502 36.18 -5.98 -13.76
C GLU A 502 36.64 -5.28 -15.07
N GLY A 503 36.81 -3.95 -15.00
CA GLY A 503 37.29 -3.14 -16.13
C GLY A 503 36.25 -2.21 -16.77
N HIS A 504 34.96 -2.38 -16.46
CA HIS A 504 33.90 -1.46 -16.92
C HIS A 504 33.60 -0.36 -15.89
N ALA A 505 33.34 0.86 -16.37
CA ALA A 505 32.96 1.96 -15.49
C ALA A 505 31.63 1.66 -14.80
N PRO A 506 31.51 1.87 -13.46
CA PRO A 506 30.29 1.52 -12.74
C PRO A 506 29.09 2.28 -13.29
N GLY A 507 28.07 1.51 -13.70
CA GLY A 507 26.83 2.03 -14.25
C GLY A 507 25.97 2.79 -13.22
N PRO A 508 24.83 3.36 -13.64
CA PRO A 508 23.87 4.02 -12.76
C PRO A 508 23.42 3.17 -11.56
N GLU A 509 23.45 1.85 -11.71
CA GLU A 509 22.94 0.87 -10.75
C GLU A 509 23.80 0.76 -9.50
N ALA A 510 25.12 0.91 -9.64
CA ALA A 510 26.06 0.96 -8.50
C ALA A 510 25.77 2.16 -7.58
N ARG A 511 25.25 3.26 -8.13
CA ARG A 511 24.81 4.42 -7.33
C ARG A 511 23.50 4.12 -6.60
N MET A 512 22.58 3.40 -7.21
CA MET A 512 21.35 2.96 -6.56
C MET A 512 21.65 2.06 -5.35
N ALA A 513 22.59 1.14 -5.48
CA ALA A 513 22.99 0.24 -4.38
C ALA A 513 23.48 0.99 -3.12
N THR A 514 24.04 2.20 -3.29
CA THR A 514 24.52 3.05 -2.17
C THR A 514 23.46 4.05 -1.68
N LEU A 515 22.58 4.55 -2.55
CA LEU A 515 21.50 5.50 -2.17
C LEU A 515 20.33 4.81 -1.44
N LEU A 516 19.98 3.60 -1.85
CA LEU A 516 18.83 2.86 -1.30
C LEU A 516 18.94 2.60 0.22
N PRO A 517 20.10 2.19 0.77
CA PRO A 517 20.30 2.07 2.21
C PRO A 517 20.17 3.40 2.99
N LEU A 518 20.59 4.51 2.39
CA LEU A 518 20.44 5.84 2.99
C LEU A 518 18.97 6.26 3.06
N PHE A 519 18.21 6.01 2.00
CA PHE A 519 16.77 6.26 1.97
C PHE A 519 16.03 5.39 3.00
N ARG A 520 16.41 4.10 3.11
CA ARG A 520 15.88 3.18 4.13
C ARG A 520 16.09 3.73 5.55
N SER A 521 17.29 4.22 5.83
CA SER A 521 17.66 4.77 7.15
C SER A 521 16.91 6.08 7.46
N THR A 522 16.75 6.94 6.45
CA THR A 522 15.98 8.19 6.59
C THR A 522 14.50 7.91 6.84
N LEU A 523 13.94 6.92 6.13
CA LEU A 523 12.54 6.53 6.24
C LEU A 523 12.21 5.93 7.62
N ILE A 524 13.07 5.05 8.17
CA ILE A 524 12.84 4.50 9.51
C ILE A 524 12.88 5.58 10.59
N VAL A 525 13.84 6.51 10.52
CA VAL A 525 13.95 7.62 11.49
C VAL A 525 12.72 8.52 11.43
N THR A 526 12.25 8.82 10.22
CA THR A 526 11.04 9.63 10.01
C THR A 526 9.79 8.93 10.57
N LEU A 527 9.60 7.64 10.26
CA LEU A 527 8.47 6.85 10.77
C LEU A 527 8.48 6.75 12.30
N ILE A 528 9.64 6.49 12.91
CA ILE A 528 9.78 6.46 14.37
C ILE A 528 9.40 7.80 14.97
N SER A 529 9.87 8.90 14.40
CA SER A 529 9.55 10.26 14.87
C SER A 529 8.05 10.54 14.79
N MET A 530 7.38 10.17 13.69
CA MET A 530 5.93 10.30 13.54
C MET A 530 5.15 9.48 14.55
N VAL A 531 5.55 8.22 14.80
CA VAL A 531 4.93 7.37 15.82
C VAL A 531 5.10 7.98 17.21
N VAL A 532 6.30 8.47 17.54
CA VAL A 532 6.57 9.12 18.84
C VAL A 532 5.70 10.36 19.03
N PHE A 533 5.60 11.23 18.02
CA PHE A 533 4.72 12.41 18.09
C PHE A 533 3.25 12.05 18.21
N SER A 534 2.79 11.03 17.47
CA SER A 534 1.41 10.54 17.56
C SER A 534 1.09 9.99 18.96
N VAL A 535 2.00 9.20 19.53
CA VAL A 535 1.87 8.67 20.90
C VAL A 535 1.83 9.80 21.93
N LEU A 536 2.74 10.77 21.84
CA LEU A 536 2.79 11.92 22.77
C LEU A 536 1.53 12.77 22.68
N ALA A 537 1.05 13.06 21.46
CA ALA A 537 -0.19 13.80 21.25
C ALA A 537 -1.41 13.06 21.82
N SER A 538 -1.47 11.74 21.62
CA SER A 538 -2.55 10.90 22.15
C SER A 538 -2.53 10.88 23.69
N LEU A 539 -1.34 10.87 24.31
CA LEU A 539 -1.19 10.98 25.77
C LEU A 539 -1.53 12.38 26.33
N GLY A 540 -1.91 13.34 25.48
CA GLY A 540 -2.27 14.69 25.88
C GLY A 540 -1.07 15.62 26.10
N PHE A 541 0.15 15.21 25.72
CA PHE A 541 1.30 16.12 25.75
C PHE A 541 1.16 17.16 24.64
N ASN A 542 1.45 18.42 24.97
CA ASN A 542 1.54 19.48 23.97
C ASN A 542 2.77 19.23 23.08
N ILE A 543 2.54 18.73 21.87
CA ILE A 543 3.59 18.48 20.88
C ILE A 543 4.07 19.77 20.18
N GLY A 544 3.46 20.93 20.44
CA GLY A 544 3.81 22.21 19.82
C GLY A 544 5.30 22.56 19.92
N PRO A 545 5.93 22.53 21.12
CA PRO A 545 7.37 22.77 21.26
C PRO A 545 8.24 21.75 20.52
N LEU A 546 7.86 20.46 20.53
CA LEU A 546 8.56 19.39 19.81
C LEU A 546 8.47 19.59 18.29
N LEU A 547 7.28 19.96 17.80
CA LEU A 547 7.02 20.24 16.39
C LEU A 547 7.76 21.51 15.94
N ALA A 548 7.84 22.53 16.81
CA ALA A 548 8.63 23.73 16.56
C ALA A 548 10.14 23.41 16.46
N GLY A 549 10.68 22.60 17.38
CA GLY A 549 12.07 22.15 17.34
C GLY A 549 12.38 21.29 16.10
N ALA A 550 11.51 20.34 15.77
CA ALA A 550 11.59 19.56 14.53
C ALA A 550 11.49 20.45 13.29
N GLY A 551 10.68 21.52 13.34
CA GLY A 551 10.55 22.52 12.30
C GLY A 551 11.85 23.28 12.03
N VAL A 552 12.61 23.65 13.06
CA VAL A 552 13.93 24.28 12.90
C VAL A 552 14.93 23.34 12.21
N ILE A 553 14.94 22.06 12.61
CA ILE A 553 15.76 21.04 11.94
C ILE A 553 15.33 20.89 10.47
N GLY A 554 14.01 20.83 10.22
CA GLY A 554 13.43 20.77 8.88
C GLY A 554 13.81 21.97 8.01
N LEU A 555 13.83 23.18 8.60
CA LEU A 555 14.26 24.40 7.92
C LEU A 555 15.75 24.34 7.54
N ALA A 556 16.61 23.88 8.45
CA ALA A 556 18.03 23.70 8.17
C ALA A 556 18.28 22.69 7.03
N ILE A 557 17.57 21.55 7.05
CA ILE A 557 17.62 20.56 5.96
C ILE A 557 17.07 21.17 4.65
N GLY A 558 15.97 21.92 4.73
CA GLY A 558 15.35 22.58 3.59
C GLY A 558 16.29 23.59 2.91
N PHE A 559 16.99 24.41 3.68
CA PHE A 559 18.02 25.32 3.16
C PHE A 559 19.21 24.56 2.56
N GLY A 560 19.65 23.47 3.19
CA GLY A 560 20.72 22.63 2.65
C GLY A 560 20.34 21.94 1.33
N ALA A 561 19.06 21.59 1.15
CA ALA A 561 18.54 20.90 -0.03
C ALA A 561 18.00 21.83 -1.13
N GLN A 562 17.96 23.15 -0.90
CA GLN A 562 17.33 24.11 -1.82
C GLN A 562 17.89 24.04 -3.24
N THR A 563 19.22 23.91 -3.38
CA THR A 563 19.89 23.84 -4.68
C THR A 563 19.51 22.57 -5.45
N LEU A 564 19.34 21.44 -4.76
CA LEU A 564 18.87 20.20 -5.37
C LEU A 564 17.47 20.38 -5.98
N VAL A 565 16.55 21.00 -5.23
CA VAL A 565 15.18 21.25 -5.71
C VAL A 565 15.21 22.20 -6.91
N LYS A 566 16.01 23.29 -6.84
CA LYS A 566 16.20 24.21 -7.96
C LYS A 566 16.67 23.48 -9.22
N ASP A 567 17.66 22.60 -9.09
CA ASP A 567 18.21 21.83 -10.21
C ASP A 567 17.15 20.90 -10.83
N VAL A 568 16.42 20.13 -10.03
CA VAL A 568 15.41 19.20 -10.53
C VAL A 568 14.28 19.95 -11.24
N VAL A 569 13.75 21.02 -10.64
CA VAL A 569 12.67 21.81 -11.22
C VAL A 569 13.14 22.49 -12.52
N SER A 570 14.35 23.06 -12.54
CA SER A 570 14.91 23.67 -13.75
C SER A 570 15.10 22.63 -14.86
N GLY A 571 15.59 21.44 -14.52
CA GLY A 571 15.75 20.33 -15.46
C GLY A 571 14.43 19.91 -16.11
N VAL A 572 13.36 19.80 -15.31
CA VAL A 572 12.01 19.49 -15.83
C VAL A 572 11.54 20.56 -16.82
N PHE A 573 11.74 21.86 -16.53
CA PHE A 573 11.38 22.93 -17.46
C PHE A 573 12.20 22.89 -18.75
N TYR A 574 13.51 22.65 -18.68
CA TYR A 574 14.33 22.51 -19.89
C TYR A 574 13.87 21.34 -20.79
N LEU A 575 13.41 20.24 -20.19
CA LEU A 575 12.87 19.09 -20.92
C LEU A 575 11.49 19.38 -21.53
N ILE A 576 10.60 20.06 -20.79
CA ILE A 576 9.26 20.43 -21.28
C ILE A 576 9.34 21.45 -22.41
N ASP A 577 10.21 22.45 -22.27
CA ASP A 577 10.42 23.50 -23.28
C ASP A 577 11.27 23.00 -24.46
N ASP A 578 11.74 21.75 -24.40
CA ASP A 578 12.59 21.11 -25.42
C ASP A 578 13.76 22.03 -25.81
N ALA A 579 14.43 22.62 -24.82
CA ALA A 579 15.48 23.62 -25.05
C ALA A 579 16.70 23.03 -25.79
N PHE A 580 17.02 21.76 -25.52
CA PHE A 580 18.06 20.99 -26.18
C PHE A 580 17.82 19.48 -26.01
N ARG A 581 18.41 18.68 -26.91
CA ARG A 581 18.31 17.21 -26.92
C ARG A 581 19.68 16.56 -26.82
N ILE A 582 19.70 15.27 -26.47
CA ILE A 582 20.92 14.46 -26.52
C ILE A 582 21.43 14.45 -27.97
N GLY A 583 22.72 14.71 -28.14
CA GLY A 583 23.39 14.80 -29.44
C GLY A 583 23.45 16.20 -30.06
N GLU A 584 22.76 17.19 -29.49
CA GLU A 584 22.84 18.57 -29.98
C GLU A 584 24.09 19.30 -29.47
N TYR A 585 24.69 20.13 -30.33
CA TYR A 585 25.78 21.03 -29.98
C TYR A 585 25.23 22.32 -29.40
N ILE A 586 25.58 22.59 -28.14
CA ILE A 586 25.08 23.71 -27.36
C ILE A 586 26.23 24.53 -26.79
N GLU A 587 25.91 25.77 -26.46
CA GLU A 587 26.76 26.72 -25.76
C GLU A 587 26.04 27.22 -24.52
N VAL A 588 26.72 27.10 -23.37
CA VAL A 588 26.22 27.45 -22.05
C VAL A 588 27.28 28.30 -21.35
N GLY A 589 27.06 29.60 -21.27
CA GLY A 589 28.10 30.54 -20.80
C GLY A 589 29.36 30.43 -21.67
N ASP A 590 30.50 30.13 -21.04
CA ASP A 590 31.79 29.96 -21.72
C ASP A 590 32.05 28.51 -22.17
N LEU A 591 31.15 27.57 -21.85
CA LEU A 591 31.30 26.15 -22.18
C LEU A 591 30.56 25.82 -23.47
N ARG A 592 31.24 25.13 -24.38
CA ARG A 592 30.67 24.65 -25.66
C ARG A 592 30.90 23.16 -25.84
N GLY A 593 29.91 22.46 -26.38
CA GLY A 593 30.06 21.05 -26.69
C GLY A 593 28.76 20.35 -27.02
N THR A 594 28.86 19.04 -27.22
CA THR A 594 27.72 18.19 -27.55
C THR A 594 27.12 17.58 -26.30
N VAL A 595 25.80 17.61 -26.18
CA VAL A 595 25.08 16.96 -25.08
C VAL A 595 25.22 15.43 -25.19
N GLU A 596 25.85 14.79 -24.21
CA GLU A 596 25.97 13.33 -24.19
C GLU A 596 24.84 12.63 -23.43
N SER A 597 24.50 13.16 -22.25
CA SER A 597 23.48 12.56 -21.41
C SER A 597 22.90 13.58 -20.45
N MET A 598 21.67 13.31 -20.03
CA MET A 598 20.92 14.10 -19.06
C MET A 598 20.55 13.22 -17.88
N SER A 599 20.82 13.71 -16.67
CA SER A 599 20.30 13.14 -15.43
C SER A 599 19.06 13.93 -14.98
N VAL A 600 18.51 13.59 -13.83
CA VAL A 600 17.40 14.36 -13.22
C VAL A 600 17.88 15.73 -12.71
N ARG A 601 19.17 15.85 -12.35
CA ARG A 601 19.75 17.05 -11.74
C ARG A 601 20.70 17.84 -12.65
N SER A 602 21.37 17.16 -13.58
CA SER A 602 22.49 17.75 -14.32
C SER A 602 22.56 17.28 -15.76
N LEU A 603 23.21 18.10 -16.57
CA LEU A 603 23.54 17.89 -17.97
C LEU A 603 25.00 17.49 -18.10
N ARG A 604 25.32 16.52 -18.96
CA ARG A 604 26.70 16.27 -19.38
C ARG A 604 26.94 16.75 -20.80
N VAL A 605 27.91 17.64 -20.96
CA VAL A 605 28.33 18.21 -22.25
C VAL A 605 29.76 17.79 -22.53
N ARG A 606 30.03 17.15 -23.67
CA ARG A 606 31.38 16.83 -24.11
C ARG A 606 31.92 17.93 -25.00
N HIS A 607 33.03 18.53 -24.58
CA HIS A 607 33.80 19.46 -25.38
C HIS A 607 34.40 18.74 -26.60
N HIS A 608 34.53 19.42 -27.73
CA HIS A 608 35.12 18.85 -28.96
C HIS A 608 36.59 18.38 -28.78
N ARG A 609 37.27 18.85 -27.72
CA ARG A 609 38.62 18.39 -27.30
C ARG A 609 38.60 17.13 -26.42
N GLY A 610 37.42 16.58 -26.11
CA GLY A 610 37.24 15.31 -25.40
C GLY A 610 36.82 15.42 -23.93
N ALA A 611 37.03 16.55 -23.25
CA ALA A 611 36.64 16.74 -21.84
C ALA A 611 35.11 16.71 -21.65
N VAL A 612 34.63 16.17 -20.51
CA VAL A 612 33.20 16.14 -20.16
C VAL A 612 32.91 17.10 -19.02
N HIS A 613 32.02 18.04 -19.25
CA HIS A 613 31.52 18.97 -18.26
C HIS A 613 30.17 18.47 -17.73
N THR A 614 30.04 18.40 -16.40
CA THR A 614 28.74 18.10 -15.75
C THR A 614 28.22 19.38 -15.12
N ILE A 615 27.09 19.88 -15.63
CA ILE A 615 26.52 21.17 -15.26
C ILE A 615 25.17 20.95 -14.60
N PRO A 616 24.95 21.39 -13.34
CA PRO A 616 23.64 21.34 -12.71
C PRO A 616 22.63 22.23 -13.43
N PHE A 617 21.39 21.78 -13.58
CA PHE A 617 20.38 22.56 -14.31
C PHE A 617 20.07 23.91 -13.66
N GLY A 618 20.20 24.05 -12.33
CA GLY A 618 19.97 25.31 -11.63
C GLY A 618 21.07 26.34 -11.83
N GLU A 619 22.19 25.97 -12.45
CA GLU A 619 23.28 26.86 -12.88
C GLU A 619 23.20 27.19 -14.37
N LEU A 620 22.39 26.45 -15.14
CA LEU A 620 22.17 26.77 -16.55
C LEU A 620 21.40 28.09 -16.67
N SER A 621 22.03 29.05 -17.34
CA SER A 621 21.45 30.35 -17.65
C SER A 621 20.96 30.40 -19.09
N ALA A 622 21.48 31.31 -19.92
CA ALA A 622 21.14 31.35 -21.34
C ALA A 622 21.86 30.21 -22.08
N ILE A 623 21.11 29.47 -22.87
CA ILE A 623 21.60 28.37 -23.69
C ILE A 623 21.47 28.78 -25.15
N THR A 624 22.57 28.72 -25.90
CA THR A 624 22.56 28.91 -27.34
C THR A 624 22.68 27.55 -28.02
N ASN A 625 21.63 27.15 -28.73
CA ASN A 625 21.60 25.88 -29.45
C ASN A 625 22.03 26.11 -30.91
N HIS A 626 23.16 25.50 -31.30
CA HIS A 626 23.71 25.63 -32.66
C HIS A 626 23.20 24.53 -33.62
N SER A 627 22.31 23.66 -33.13
CA SER A 627 21.86 22.45 -33.85
C SER A 627 20.39 22.50 -34.28
N ARG A 628 19.65 23.58 -34.02
CA ARG A 628 18.23 23.70 -34.37
C ARG A 628 17.96 24.46 -35.66
N ASP A 629 16.93 24.00 -36.37
CA ASP A 629 16.30 24.57 -37.57
C ASP A 629 17.25 24.83 -38.74
N TRP A 630 18.13 25.82 -38.61
CA TRP A 630 19.07 26.24 -39.63
C TRP A 630 20.27 26.97 -39.03
N VAL A 631 21.42 26.84 -39.71
CA VAL A 631 22.63 27.59 -39.38
C VAL A 631 22.92 28.58 -40.50
N ILE A 632 23.18 29.84 -40.14
CA ILE A 632 23.62 30.87 -41.07
C ILE A 632 25.10 31.10 -40.86
N MET A 633 25.91 30.66 -41.82
CA MET A 633 27.34 30.91 -41.82
C MET A 633 27.64 32.22 -42.57
N LYS A 634 28.46 33.06 -41.95
CA LYS A 634 28.90 34.36 -42.50
C LYS A 634 30.40 34.29 -42.73
N LEU A 635 30.80 34.38 -43.99
CA LEU A 635 32.19 34.43 -44.41
C LEU A 635 32.56 35.87 -44.74
N GLU A 636 33.75 36.29 -44.32
CA GLU A 636 34.29 37.61 -44.60
C GLU A 636 35.54 37.49 -45.46
N PHE A 637 35.58 38.24 -46.57
CA PHE A 637 36.71 38.28 -47.49
C PHE A 637 37.18 39.72 -47.63
N ARG A 638 38.49 39.95 -47.46
CA ARG A 638 39.10 41.28 -47.66
C ARG A 638 39.53 41.42 -49.11
N ILE A 639 39.06 42.48 -49.77
CA ILE A 639 39.24 42.72 -51.21
C ILE A 639 39.71 44.16 -51.43
N PRO A 640 40.63 44.45 -52.37
CA PRO A 640 41.06 45.81 -52.72
C PRO A 640 39.93 46.75 -53.18
N PHE A 641 40.12 48.06 -53.00
CA PHE A 641 39.13 49.10 -53.34
C PHE A 641 38.84 49.25 -54.84
N ASP A 642 39.80 48.90 -55.67
CA ASP A 642 39.74 48.95 -57.14
C ASP A 642 38.95 47.77 -57.75
N THR A 643 38.54 46.80 -56.92
CA THR A 643 37.83 45.62 -57.42
C THR A 643 36.41 45.94 -57.86
N ASN A 644 36.01 45.41 -59.02
CA ASN A 644 34.65 45.60 -59.53
C ASN A 644 33.61 44.76 -58.77
N MET A 645 32.87 45.41 -57.88
CA MET A 645 31.84 44.77 -57.05
C MET A 645 30.69 44.13 -57.85
N LYS A 646 30.36 44.64 -59.04
CA LYS A 646 29.32 44.04 -59.90
C LYS A 646 29.79 42.67 -60.42
N LEU A 647 31.07 42.55 -60.75
CA LEU A 647 31.70 41.31 -61.20
C LEU A 647 31.77 40.29 -60.05
N VAL A 648 32.23 40.72 -58.86
CA VAL A 648 32.25 39.90 -57.63
C VAL A 648 30.87 39.32 -57.31
N LYS A 649 29.81 40.14 -57.36
CA LYS A 649 28.43 39.69 -57.11
C LYS A 649 27.98 38.64 -58.14
N LYS A 650 28.40 38.78 -59.40
CA LYS A 650 28.08 37.83 -60.48
C LYS A 650 28.81 36.50 -60.27
N LEU A 651 30.09 36.54 -59.89
CA LEU A 651 30.89 35.35 -59.60
C LEU A 651 30.36 34.59 -58.40
N ILE A 652 30.07 35.25 -57.29
CA ILE A 652 29.49 34.58 -56.11
C ILE A 652 28.13 33.94 -56.42
N LYS A 653 27.31 34.61 -57.25
CA LYS A 653 26.04 34.03 -57.70
C LYS A 653 26.25 32.78 -58.57
N LYS A 654 27.33 32.72 -59.35
CA LYS A 654 27.72 31.54 -60.13
C LYS A 654 28.16 30.40 -59.21
N ILE A 655 29.07 30.68 -58.29
CA ILE A 655 29.57 29.70 -57.29
C ILE A 655 28.40 29.14 -56.46
N GLY A 656 27.48 29.99 -56.02
CA GLY A 656 26.31 29.53 -55.27
C GLY A 656 25.38 28.60 -56.05
N LYS A 657 25.30 28.73 -57.38
CA LYS A 657 24.58 27.76 -58.23
C LYS A 657 25.38 26.46 -58.39
N GLU A 658 26.68 26.55 -58.62
CA GLU A 658 27.54 25.37 -58.74
C GLU A 658 27.53 24.53 -57.45
N LEU A 659 27.57 25.17 -56.29
CA LEU A 659 27.48 24.50 -54.98
C LEU A 659 26.10 23.87 -54.73
N LEU A 660 25.02 24.45 -55.27
CA LEU A 660 23.68 23.87 -55.17
C LEU A 660 23.49 22.64 -56.07
N THR A 661 24.14 22.60 -57.24
CA THR A 661 24.00 21.49 -58.19
C THR A 661 24.91 20.30 -57.85
N ASN A 662 25.83 20.45 -56.89
CA ASN A 662 26.70 19.35 -56.48
C ASN A 662 25.89 18.24 -55.77
N GLU A 663 26.05 16.99 -56.19
CA GLU A 663 25.34 15.83 -55.64
C GLU A 663 25.66 15.61 -54.14
N ASP A 664 26.91 15.87 -53.73
CA ASP A 664 27.38 15.57 -52.37
C ASP A 664 26.84 16.52 -51.30
N PHE A 665 26.67 17.81 -51.59
CA PHE A 665 26.33 18.82 -50.57
C PHE A 665 25.18 19.76 -50.98
N GLY A 666 24.71 19.69 -52.22
CA GLY A 666 23.63 20.56 -52.72
C GLY A 666 22.36 20.44 -51.89
N HIS A 667 22.05 19.23 -51.42
CA HIS A 667 20.91 18.95 -50.56
C HIS A 667 21.04 19.56 -49.14
N CYS A 668 22.25 19.92 -48.69
CA CYS A 668 22.46 20.48 -47.36
C CYS A 668 22.12 21.97 -47.26
N PHE A 669 21.96 22.67 -48.39
CA PHE A 669 21.60 24.09 -48.43
C PHE A 669 20.10 24.33 -48.24
N ILE A 670 19.76 25.29 -47.38
CA ILE A 670 18.42 25.89 -47.28
C ILE A 670 18.39 27.17 -48.11
N GLN A 671 19.45 27.99 -48.00
CA GLN A 671 19.67 29.12 -48.90
C GLN A 671 21.09 29.08 -49.46
N PRO A 672 21.25 29.27 -50.79
CA PRO A 672 22.57 29.22 -51.40
C PRO A 672 23.48 30.34 -50.93
N LEU A 673 24.76 30.16 -51.23
CA LEU A 673 25.79 31.18 -51.12
C LEU A 673 25.36 32.47 -51.85
N LYS A 674 25.28 33.56 -51.08
CA LYS A 674 24.90 34.89 -51.57
C LYS A 674 25.88 35.94 -51.06
N SER A 675 26.26 36.85 -51.94
CA SER A 675 26.99 38.06 -51.55
C SER A 675 26.05 39.02 -50.81
N GLN A 676 26.50 39.51 -49.66
CA GLN A 676 25.86 40.60 -48.93
C GLN A 676 26.38 41.98 -49.35
N GLY A 677 27.33 42.02 -50.27
CA GLY A 677 28.08 43.22 -50.61
C GLY A 677 29.11 43.57 -49.53
N VAL A 678 29.52 44.83 -49.55
CA VAL A 678 30.55 45.37 -48.66
C VAL A 678 29.93 45.59 -47.29
N ARG A 679 30.44 44.90 -46.27
CA ARG A 679 29.96 45.06 -44.89
C ARG A 679 30.61 46.24 -44.19
N ARG A 680 31.90 46.43 -44.40
CA ARG A 680 32.68 47.55 -43.86
C ARG A 680 33.84 47.87 -44.81
N MET A 681 34.27 49.12 -44.77
CA MET A 681 35.51 49.59 -45.39
C MET A 681 36.57 49.59 -44.29
N GLU A 682 37.68 48.89 -44.50
CA GLU A 682 38.87 48.98 -43.64
C GLU A 682 39.82 50.03 -44.21
N GLU A 683 40.99 50.26 -43.59
CA GLU A 683 41.92 51.33 -43.99
C GLU A 683 42.53 51.09 -45.38
N PHE A 684 42.77 49.82 -45.74
CA PHE A 684 43.46 49.45 -46.99
C PHE A 684 42.65 48.50 -47.88
N ASN A 685 41.47 48.08 -47.44
CA ASN A 685 40.66 47.09 -48.14
C ASN A 685 39.16 47.27 -47.83
N MET A 686 38.34 46.54 -48.58
CA MET A 686 36.90 46.40 -48.37
C MET A 686 36.60 45.00 -47.86
N VAL A 687 35.80 44.87 -46.81
CA VAL A 687 35.36 43.56 -46.32
C VAL A 687 34.05 43.19 -47.00
N LEU A 688 34.15 42.22 -47.90
CA LEU A 688 33.03 41.57 -48.55
C LEU A 688 32.41 40.53 -47.62
N GLY A 689 31.11 40.67 -47.34
CA GLY A 689 30.33 39.66 -46.66
C GLY A 689 29.74 38.65 -47.65
N VAL A 690 29.92 37.37 -47.38
CA VAL A 690 29.25 36.28 -48.08
C VAL A 690 28.54 35.43 -47.04
N LYS A 691 27.29 35.03 -47.29
CA LYS A 691 26.56 34.15 -46.37
C LYS A 691 25.87 33.03 -47.09
N PHE A 692 25.65 31.94 -46.38
CA PHE A 692 24.83 30.82 -46.81
C PHE A 692 24.07 30.26 -45.60
N MET A 693 22.99 29.52 -45.85
CA MET A 693 22.16 28.92 -44.83
C MET A 693 22.04 27.42 -45.09
N THR A 694 22.36 26.60 -44.09
CA THR A 694 22.41 25.14 -44.21
C THR A 694 21.58 24.48 -43.14
N ARG A 695 21.35 23.18 -43.32
CA ARG A 695 20.99 22.31 -42.20
C ARG A 695 22.11 22.33 -41.14
N PRO A 696 21.77 22.25 -39.85
CA PRO A 696 22.78 22.19 -38.78
C PRO A 696 23.67 20.96 -38.90
N GLY A 697 24.95 21.09 -38.52
CA GLY A 697 26.00 20.07 -38.67
C GLY A 697 26.80 20.21 -39.97
N GLU A 698 26.13 20.54 -41.08
CA GLU A 698 26.72 20.57 -42.43
C GLU A 698 27.49 21.86 -42.75
N GLN A 699 27.31 22.91 -41.93
CA GLN A 699 27.88 24.24 -42.19
C GLN A 699 29.40 24.23 -42.31
N TRP A 700 30.09 23.32 -41.61
CA TRP A 700 31.54 23.24 -41.58
C TRP A 700 32.12 22.66 -42.86
N VAL A 701 31.46 21.64 -43.42
CA VAL A 701 31.84 21.02 -44.69
C VAL A 701 31.64 22.05 -45.81
N ILE A 702 30.46 22.67 -45.86
CA ILE A 702 30.14 23.69 -46.86
C ILE A 702 31.04 24.91 -46.75
N ARG A 703 31.40 25.34 -45.53
CA ARG A 703 32.34 26.44 -45.30
C ARG A 703 33.66 26.19 -46.01
N ARG A 704 34.26 25.01 -45.82
CA ARG A 704 35.55 24.65 -46.43
C ARG A 704 35.46 24.70 -47.96
N GLU A 705 34.43 24.09 -48.54
CA GLU A 705 34.22 24.09 -49.99
C GLU A 705 33.96 25.49 -50.56
N ALA A 706 33.19 26.32 -49.84
CA ALA A 706 32.94 27.70 -50.22
C ALA A 706 34.23 28.53 -50.22
N TYR A 707 35.10 28.37 -49.21
CA TYR A 707 36.40 29.05 -49.17
C TYR A 707 37.28 28.66 -50.36
N HIS A 708 37.41 27.36 -50.64
CA HIS A 708 38.19 26.86 -51.78
C HIS A 708 37.69 27.42 -53.11
N LYS A 709 36.39 27.28 -53.41
CA LYS A 709 35.83 27.75 -54.69
C LYS A 709 35.89 29.27 -54.84
N ILE A 710 35.67 30.03 -53.77
CA ILE A 710 35.74 31.50 -53.83
C ILE A 710 37.17 31.94 -54.13
N ARG A 711 38.17 31.37 -53.44
CA ARG A 711 39.58 31.67 -53.69
C ARG A 711 39.96 31.40 -55.15
N ASP A 712 39.72 30.17 -55.63
CA ASP A 712 40.13 29.74 -56.97
C ASP A 712 39.41 30.56 -58.07
N THR A 713 38.13 30.91 -57.86
CA THR A 713 37.38 31.73 -58.80
C THR A 713 37.84 33.18 -58.82
N PHE A 714 38.21 33.74 -57.66
CA PHE A 714 38.71 35.11 -57.57
C PHE A 714 40.06 35.23 -58.28
N GLU A 715 40.97 34.30 -58.04
CA GLU A 715 42.28 34.23 -58.68
C GLU A 715 42.17 34.13 -60.21
N ALA A 716 41.33 33.21 -60.71
CA ALA A 716 41.11 33.03 -62.16
C ALA A 716 40.50 34.25 -62.87
N ASN A 717 39.87 35.18 -62.14
CA ASN A 717 39.27 36.39 -62.70
C ASN A 717 40.08 37.66 -62.37
N GLY A 718 41.32 37.52 -61.87
CA GLY A 718 42.20 38.64 -61.54
C GLY A 718 41.73 39.46 -60.33
N ILE A 719 40.90 38.89 -59.46
CA ILE A 719 40.52 39.51 -58.19
C ILE A 719 41.52 39.04 -57.13
N GLY A 720 42.47 39.91 -56.80
CA GLY A 720 43.38 39.67 -55.69
C GLY A 720 42.63 39.69 -54.36
N LEU A 721 42.94 38.75 -53.47
CA LEU A 721 42.66 38.94 -52.05
C LEU A 721 43.53 40.11 -51.56
N ALA A 722 43.02 40.91 -50.62
CA ALA A 722 43.74 42.09 -50.17
C ALA A 722 45.09 41.70 -49.57
N GLU A 723 46.15 42.06 -50.28
CA GLU A 723 47.51 42.02 -49.78
C GLU A 723 47.81 43.32 -49.05
N ARG A 724 48.66 43.24 -48.02
CA ARG A 724 49.05 44.41 -47.26
C ARG A 724 50.07 45.21 -48.05
N ASN A 725 49.62 46.33 -48.63
CA ASN A 725 50.46 47.22 -49.42
C ASN A 725 50.66 48.56 -48.71
N VAL A 726 51.92 48.95 -48.48
CA VAL A 726 52.27 50.26 -47.89
C VAL A 726 52.66 51.21 -49.02
N LYS A 727 51.90 52.29 -49.19
CA LYS A 727 52.20 53.33 -50.19
C LYS A 727 52.99 54.45 -49.52
N VAL A 728 54.29 54.52 -49.83
CA VAL A 728 55.17 55.58 -49.34
C VAL A 728 55.21 56.69 -50.37
N GLN A 729 54.70 57.87 -50.03
CA GLN A 729 54.82 59.05 -50.87
C GLN A 729 55.99 59.91 -50.39
N VAL A 730 57.04 59.99 -51.21
CA VAL A 730 58.22 60.82 -50.94
C VAL A 730 58.09 62.11 -51.75
N LEU A 731 58.04 63.25 -51.07
CA LEU A 731 58.02 64.58 -51.70
C LEU A 731 59.46 64.95 -52.12
N ASN A 732 59.65 65.37 -53.38
CA ASN A 732 60.95 65.72 -54.00
C ASN A 732 61.97 64.56 -54.13
N ILE A 733 61.60 63.49 -54.85
CA ILE A 733 62.49 62.35 -55.15
C ILE A 733 63.77 62.74 -55.89
N ASP A 734 63.71 63.74 -56.75
CA ASP A 734 64.81 64.12 -57.65
C ASP A 734 65.96 64.86 -56.93
N THR A 735 65.75 65.29 -55.67
CA THR A 735 66.74 66.02 -54.86
C THR A 735 67.31 65.21 -53.68
N LEU A 736 66.96 63.92 -53.56
CA LEU A 736 67.36 63.08 -52.42
C LEU A 736 68.58 62.22 -52.74
N ASP A 737 69.50 62.09 -51.78
CA ASP A 737 70.65 61.19 -51.88
C ASP A 737 70.22 59.70 -51.80
N GLU A 738 71.07 58.78 -52.26
CA GLU A 738 70.77 57.35 -52.26
C GLU A 738 70.67 56.73 -50.85
N GLN A 739 71.35 57.30 -49.84
CA GLN A 739 71.24 56.84 -48.45
C GLN A 739 69.86 57.14 -47.84
N THR A 740 69.28 58.28 -48.18
CA THR A 740 67.99 58.75 -47.68
C THR A 740 66.87 57.95 -48.35
N LYS A 741 67.02 57.59 -49.63
CA LYS A 741 66.11 56.65 -50.30
C LYS A 741 66.11 55.27 -49.63
N GLN A 742 67.29 54.75 -49.25
CA GLN A 742 67.40 53.49 -48.51
C GLN A 742 66.83 53.58 -47.09
N ALA A 743 67.03 54.70 -46.40
CA ALA A 743 66.44 54.93 -45.07
C ALA A 743 64.91 55.01 -45.11
N VAL A 744 64.34 55.63 -46.15
CA VAL A 744 62.88 55.67 -46.37
C VAL A 744 62.33 54.29 -46.70
N ALA A 745 63.03 53.50 -47.53
CA ALA A 745 62.66 52.11 -47.79
C ALA A 745 62.74 51.25 -46.51
N GLY A 746 63.76 51.45 -45.67
CA GLY A 746 63.90 50.80 -44.36
C GLY A 746 62.83 51.20 -43.35
N ALA A 747 62.45 52.48 -43.31
CA ALA A 747 61.35 52.97 -42.46
C ALA A 747 59.99 52.39 -42.90
N ALA A 748 59.76 52.28 -44.20
CA ALA A 748 58.59 51.62 -44.75
C ALA A 748 58.53 50.13 -44.38
N HIS A 749 59.68 49.43 -44.42
CA HIS A 749 59.79 48.03 -44.02
C HIS A 749 59.51 47.83 -42.52
N ASN A 750 60.06 48.69 -41.65
CA ASN A 750 59.80 48.65 -40.20
C ASN A 750 58.32 48.93 -39.86
N ALA A 751 57.64 49.82 -40.60
CA ALA A 751 56.21 50.07 -40.43
C ALA A 751 55.35 48.86 -40.83
N VAL A 752 55.83 48.03 -41.76
CA VAL A 752 55.21 46.73 -42.07
C VAL A 752 55.38 45.78 -40.88
N GLU A 753 56.57 45.65 -40.27
CA GLU A 753 56.77 44.70 -39.16
C GLU A 753 56.08 45.08 -37.84
N GLN A 754 55.87 46.37 -37.54
CA GLN A 754 55.38 46.81 -36.22
C GLN A 754 53.89 46.58 -35.91
N GLN A 755 53.07 46.14 -36.87
CA GLN A 755 51.68 45.74 -36.59
C GLN A 755 51.65 44.25 -36.24
N LEU A 756 51.34 43.96 -34.97
CA LEU A 756 51.16 42.62 -34.42
C LEU A 756 50.39 41.73 -35.41
N PRO A 757 50.81 40.45 -35.60
CA PRO A 757 50.00 39.50 -36.34
C PRO A 757 48.58 39.52 -35.75
N PRO A 758 47.53 39.32 -36.57
CA PRO A 758 46.20 39.18 -36.02
C PRO A 758 46.27 38.16 -34.88
N GLY A 759 45.72 38.52 -33.72
CA GLY A 759 45.60 37.57 -32.62
C GLY A 759 45.00 36.27 -33.14
N PRO A 760 45.30 35.11 -32.51
CA PRO A 760 44.73 33.84 -32.92
C PRO A 760 43.25 34.06 -33.18
N VAL A 761 42.79 33.71 -34.39
CA VAL A 761 41.37 33.72 -34.71
C VAL A 761 40.71 33.03 -33.52
N PRO A 762 39.78 33.67 -32.78
CA PRO A 762 39.13 33.02 -31.66
C PRO A 762 38.71 31.65 -32.15
N ASP A 763 39.09 30.59 -31.45
CA ASP A 763 38.84 29.21 -31.87
C ASP A 763 37.32 29.05 -32.07
N GLU A 764 36.89 29.37 -33.28
CA GLU A 764 35.57 29.09 -33.80
C GLU A 764 35.54 27.57 -34.02
N PRO A 765 34.40 26.92 -33.79
CA PRO A 765 34.33 25.47 -33.82
C PRO A 765 34.90 24.80 -35.09
#